data_AF-A0A399YK57-F1
#
_entry.id   AF-A0A399YK57-F1
#
_cell.length_a   1.000
_cell.length_b   1.000
_cell.length_c   1.000
_cell.angle_alpha   90.00
_cell.angle_beta   90.00
_cell.angle_gamma   90.00
#
_symmetry.space_group_name_H-M   'P 1'
#
loop_
_entity.id
_entity.type
_entity.pdbx_description
1 polymer ?
#
loop_
_entity_poly.entity_id
_entity_poly.type
_entity_poly.pdbx_seq_one_letter_code
_entity_poly.pdbx_strand_id
1 'polypeptide(L)'
;MARRIRPEDVQTVKERASIEDVVREHVTLRGGGVGTLKGLCPFHDEKTPSFTVRPAVGYFHCFGCEEGGDVLDFVQKIDHLTFAEAVERLADRLGITLRYDETGPGGRGGEAGPSVPTGQRTRLMEAHRVAEEFYHRALVDTPEGRAARAFLHDKGFDGEHARQFMVGYSPSSGEALVRHLREKGFTEQEMVVGGLAGRGSRGLYDRFRGRVMWPIRSIAGDTVGFGARRLYDDDRIAAKYLNTSETPIYKKTGVLYGLDLAKKAIATERRAVVVEGYTDVMAAHLSGVGTAVATCGTAFAEDHITMLRRILRDEAGRAPARVVFTFDGDAAGQKAAMRAFEHDQRWAAQSFVAVADAGQDPNDLWLRGGPEAVQALVEGAVPMFEFAVRTTLAPYDLGLAQERVQAMRAVAPILAGIKDPVLRPEYVRDVAGWMGVDPAALTAEVQRAGNRRDDRGRVARGQQPRGGPGPNGDGPAGHDGAPPPPPVPAPDLTDPVQVAERNLLQVALQYPLAIFAEDVDELPPGQLRAPMHQAVWHALQQAGGIWAADGLSAAAWNQAVLAQTPPLVQPLVRELAVAPLPTRLDPETGMPPTVYVDSLVLRVRLAGLEQRIAATMGMAQRQPEGSPEARRLVEELMGLQRERAALKDRMS
;
A
#
# COMPACT_ATOMS: atom_id res chain seq x y z
N MET A 1 15.91 -2.89 -11.44
CA MET A 1 14.68 -2.31 -12.04
C MET A 1 13.89 -3.46 -12.65
N ALA A 2 12.59 -3.58 -12.36
CA ALA A 2 11.74 -4.62 -12.94
C ALA A 2 11.65 -4.42 -14.46
N ARG A 3 11.66 -5.51 -15.23
CA ARG A 3 11.41 -5.46 -16.68
C ARG A 3 10.04 -4.82 -16.90
N ARG A 4 9.99 -3.75 -17.70
CA ARG A 4 8.74 -3.04 -17.99
C ARG A 4 7.88 -3.89 -18.91
N ILE A 5 6.66 -4.23 -18.46
CA ILE A 5 5.64 -4.84 -19.32
C ILE A 5 5.35 -3.85 -20.44
N ARG A 6 5.29 -4.34 -21.67
CA ARG A 6 5.04 -3.48 -22.82
C ARG A 6 3.69 -2.76 -22.68
N PRO A 7 3.63 -1.43 -22.90
CA PRO A 7 2.39 -0.66 -22.74
C PRO A 7 1.21 -1.24 -23.52
N GLU A 8 1.45 -1.80 -24.71
CA GLU A 8 0.40 -2.42 -25.54
C GLU A 8 -0.22 -3.68 -24.91
N ASP A 9 0.55 -4.45 -24.13
CA ASP A 9 0.04 -5.65 -23.49
C ASP A 9 -0.72 -5.30 -22.20
N VAL A 10 -0.24 -4.29 -21.46
CA VAL A 10 -1.00 -3.69 -20.35
C VAL A 10 -2.37 -3.20 -20.87
N GLN A 11 -2.38 -2.51 -22.02
CA GLN A 11 -3.60 -2.04 -22.64
C GLN A 11 -4.54 -3.18 -23.00
N THR A 12 -4.00 -4.22 -23.64
CA THR A 12 -4.77 -5.41 -24.03
C THR A 12 -5.40 -6.10 -22.82
N VAL A 13 -4.68 -6.19 -21.70
CA VAL A 13 -5.21 -6.75 -20.44
C VAL A 13 -6.35 -5.89 -19.90
N LYS A 14 -6.19 -4.56 -19.86
CA LYS A 14 -7.25 -3.65 -19.39
C LYS A 14 -8.51 -3.74 -20.24
N GLU A 15 -8.38 -3.83 -21.56
CA GLU A 15 -9.51 -3.88 -22.49
C GLU A 15 -10.26 -5.22 -22.44
N ARG A 16 -9.55 -6.33 -22.25
CA ARG A 16 -10.14 -7.67 -22.20
C ARG A 16 -10.64 -8.07 -20.81
N ALA A 17 -10.12 -7.45 -19.76
CA ALA A 17 -10.56 -7.71 -18.40
C ALA A 17 -11.90 -7.03 -18.12
N SER A 18 -12.95 -7.84 -17.95
CA SER A 18 -14.26 -7.37 -17.51
C SER A 18 -14.17 -6.90 -16.06
N ILE A 19 -14.24 -5.59 -15.83
CA ILE A 19 -14.27 -5.01 -14.47
C ILE A 19 -15.48 -5.52 -13.68
N GLU A 20 -16.61 -5.77 -14.34
CA GLU A 20 -17.79 -6.33 -13.69
C GLU A 20 -17.49 -7.72 -13.13
N ASP A 21 -16.95 -8.62 -13.96
CA ASP A 21 -16.71 -10.00 -13.55
C ASP A 21 -15.66 -10.08 -12.45
N VAL A 22 -14.59 -9.29 -12.56
CA VAL A 22 -13.54 -9.20 -11.53
C VAL A 22 -14.12 -8.68 -10.21
N VAL A 23 -14.96 -7.64 -10.24
CA VAL A 23 -15.58 -7.11 -9.01
C VAL A 23 -16.58 -8.10 -8.40
N ARG A 24 -17.38 -8.79 -9.22
CA ARG A 24 -18.42 -9.73 -8.76
C ARG A 24 -17.87 -10.90 -7.97
N GLU A 25 -16.59 -11.23 -8.11
CA GLU A 25 -15.91 -12.23 -7.28
C GLU A 25 -15.79 -11.82 -5.81
N HIS A 26 -15.81 -10.51 -5.54
CA HIS A 26 -15.62 -9.97 -4.18
C HIS A 26 -16.86 -9.26 -3.65
N VAL A 27 -17.70 -8.71 -4.53
CA VAL A 27 -18.83 -7.83 -4.17
C VAL A 27 -20.12 -8.29 -4.84
N THR A 28 -21.19 -8.39 -4.07
CA THR A 28 -22.53 -8.59 -4.63
C THR A 28 -23.03 -7.28 -5.27
N LEU A 29 -22.98 -7.20 -6.60
CA LEU A 29 -23.45 -6.05 -7.37
C LEU A 29 -24.92 -6.19 -7.79
N ARG A 30 -25.70 -5.12 -7.60
CA ARG A 30 -27.08 -4.95 -8.08
C ARG A 30 -27.18 -3.79 -9.07
N GLY A 31 -28.23 -3.75 -9.89
CA GLY A 31 -28.48 -2.63 -10.80
C GLY A 31 -28.67 -1.31 -10.04
N GLY A 32 -27.92 -0.28 -10.45
CA GLY A 32 -27.95 1.08 -9.88
C GLY A 32 -28.51 2.14 -10.82
N GLY A 33 -29.05 1.74 -11.97
CA GLY A 33 -29.46 2.61 -13.08
C GLY A 33 -29.01 2.02 -14.42
N VAL A 34 -29.36 2.68 -15.53
CA VAL A 34 -28.93 2.24 -16.87
C VAL A 34 -27.39 2.27 -16.94
N GLY A 35 -26.77 1.12 -17.27
CA GLY A 35 -25.32 0.99 -17.39
C GLY A 35 -24.53 1.19 -16.09
N THR A 36 -25.16 1.08 -14.92
CA THR A 36 -24.53 1.29 -13.61
C THR A 36 -24.83 0.14 -12.66
N LEU A 37 -23.81 -0.35 -11.96
CA LEU A 37 -23.90 -1.38 -10.93
C LEU A 37 -23.51 -0.82 -9.57
N LYS A 38 -24.13 -1.29 -8.50
CA LYS A 38 -23.94 -0.81 -7.13
C LYS A 38 -23.83 -1.93 -6.12
N GLY A 39 -22.97 -1.79 -5.12
CA GLY A 39 -22.77 -2.76 -4.05
C GLY A 39 -22.24 -2.11 -2.76
N LEU A 40 -22.01 -2.94 -1.74
CA LEU A 40 -21.26 -2.54 -0.55
C LEU A 40 -19.77 -2.51 -0.90
N CYS A 41 -19.05 -1.51 -0.41
CA CYS A 41 -17.64 -1.35 -0.69
C CYS A 41 -16.80 -2.46 -0.03
N PRO A 42 -15.88 -3.10 -0.76
CA PRO A 42 -14.97 -4.08 -0.18
C PRO A 42 -13.76 -3.41 0.52
N PHE A 43 -13.64 -2.08 0.44
CA PHE A 43 -12.50 -1.32 0.97
C PHE A 43 -12.79 -0.62 2.30
N HIS A 44 -14.06 -0.51 2.69
CA HIS A 44 -14.43 0.01 4.01
C HIS A 44 -15.75 -0.60 4.46
N ASP A 45 -16.01 -0.57 5.76
CA ASP A 45 -17.26 -1.10 6.31
C ASP A 45 -18.38 -0.06 6.18
N GLU A 46 -19.46 -0.44 5.52
CA GLU A 46 -20.64 0.41 5.31
C GLU A 46 -21.93 -0.41 5.32
N LYS A 47 -23.03 0.24 5.71
CA LYS A 47 -24.39 -0.38 5.72
C LYS A 47 -25.21 -0.03 4.49
N THR A 48 -24.87 1.06 3.82
CA THR A 48 -25.56 1.56 2.64
C THR A 48 -24.64 1.42 1.44
N PRO A 49 -25.08 0.85 0.31
CA PRO A 49 -24.24 0.75 -0.88
C PRO A 49 -23.70 2.12 -1.32
N SER A 50 -22.39 2.29 -1.39
CA SER A 50 -21.74 3.46 -2.00
C SER A 50 -20.75 3.08 -3.11
N PHE A 51 -20.43 1.80 -3.25
CA PHE A 51 -19.55 1.27 -4.29
C PHE A 51 -20.28 1.18 -5.63
N THR A 52 -19.79 1.88 -6.64
CA THR A 52 -20.41 1.99 -7.96
C THR A 52 -19.44 1.55 -9.04
N VAL A 53 -19.91 0.75 -10.00
CA VAL A 53 -19.13 0.26 -11.15
C VAL A 53 -19.88 0.60 -12.43
N ARG A 54 -19.16 1.12 -13.42
CA ARG A 54 -19.68 1.36 -14.77
C ARG A 54 -18.89 0.54 -15.78
N PRO A 55 -19.36 -0.67 -16.13
CA PRO A 55 -18.61 -1.60 -16.98
C PRO A 55 -18.22 -1.00 -18.34
N ALA A 56 -19.13 -0.26 -18.98
CA ALA A 56 -18.87 0.38 -20.28
C ALA A 56 -17.73 1.41 -20.22
N VAL A 57 -17.61 2.13 -19.10
CA VAL A 57 -16.56 3.13 -18.86
C VAL A 57 -15.28 2.45 -18.34
N GLY A 58 -15.38 1.26 -17.75
CA GLY A 58 -14.22 0.50 -17.25
C GLY A 58 -13.69 0.96 -15.89
N TYR A 59 -14.49 1.74 -15.13
CA TYR A 59 -14.09 2.29 -13.83
C TYR A 59 -15.05 1.91 -12.71
N PHE A 60 -14.52 1.88 -11.48
CA PHE A 60 -15.27 1.87 -10.23
C PHE A 60 -14.95 3.11 -9.40
N HIS A 61 -15.90 3.50 -8.56
CA HIS A 61 -15.69 4.52 -7.53
C HIS A 61 -16.59 4.25 -6.33
N CYS A 62 -16.04 4.45 -5.14
CA CYS A 62 -16.74 4.34 -3.87
C CYS A 62 -17.02 5.73 -3.29
N PHE A 63 -18.29 6.15 -3.26
CA PHE A 63 -18.66 7.47 -2.75
C PHE A 63 -18.59 7.60 -1.21
N GLY A 64 -18.34 6.50 -0.48
CA GLY A 64 -18.10 6.51 0.97
C GLY A 64 -16.64 6.72 1.38
N CYS A 65 -15.69 6.02 0.74
CA CYS A 65 -14.27 6.06 1.08
C CYS A 65 -13.37 6.61 -0.04
N GLU A 66 -13.96 7.16 -1.10
CA GLU A 66 -13.28 7.81 -2.26
C GLU A 66 -12.39 6.88 -3.11
N GLU A 67 -12.30 5.59 -2.77
CA GLU A 67 -11.55 4.61 -3.53
C GLU A 67 -12.14 4.42 -4.93
N GLY A 68 -11.32 4.63 -5.96
CA GLY A 68 -11.72 4.45 -7.35
C GLY A 68 -10.56 4.11 -8.27
N GLY A 69 -10.88 3.63 -9.47
CA GLY A 69 -9.88 3.23 -10.47
C GLY A 69 -10.43 2.27 -11.52
N ASP A 70 -9.53 1.77 -12.35
CA ASP A 70 -9.83 0.74 -13.34
C ASP A 70 -9.76 -0.69 -12.75
N VAL A 71 -9.88 -1.70 -13.61
CA VAL A 71 -9.82 -3.11 -13.22
C VAL A 71 -8.48 -3.51 -12.58
N LEU A 72 -7.35 -2.93 -13.02
CA LEU A 72 -6.05 -3.18 -12.40
C LEU A 72 -5.94 -2.49 -11.05
N ASP A 73 -6.44 -1.26 -10.93
CA ASP A 73 -6.50 -0.57 -9.65
C ASP A 73 -7.33 -1.37 -8.62
N PHE A 74 -8.44 -1.98 -9.06
CA PHE A 74 -9.26 -2.82 -8.19
C PHE A 74 -8.49 -4.04 -7.68
N VAL A 75 -7.86 -4.80 -8.59
CA VAL A 75 -7.07 -5.99 -8.27
C VAL A 75 -5.87 -5.66 -7.37
N GLN A 76 -5.13 -4.59 -7.67
CA GLN A 76 -4.02 -4.13 -6.83
C GLN A 76 -4.49 -3.86 -5.40
N LYS A 77 -5.64 -3.22 -5.23
CA LYS A 77 -6.18 -2.84 -3.91
C LYS A 77 -6.77 -4.02 -3.14
N ILE A 78 -7.55 -4.87 -3.81
CA ILE A 78 -8.27 -5.98 -3.17
C ILE A 78 -7.36 -7.16 -2.84
N ASP A 79 -6.40 -7.47 -3.71
CA ASP A 79 -5.45 -8.57 -3.54
C ASP A 79 -4.09 -8.10 -2.99
N HIS A 80 -3.92 -6.79 -2.78
CA HIS A 80 -2.68 -6.17 -2.29
C HIS A 80 -1.47 -6.44 -3.20
N LEU A 81 -1.69 -6.43 -4.51
CA LEU A 81 -0.68 -6.70 -5.52
C LEU A 81 0.00 -5.41 -5.99
N THR A 82 1.25 -5.52 -6.44
CA THR A 82 1.88 -4.46 -7.23
C THR A 82 1.23 -4.37 -8.62
N PHE A 83 1.47 -3.27 -9.33
CA PHE A 83 0.95 -3.07 -10.68
C PHE A 83 1.31 -4.22 -11.63
N ALA A 84 2.59 -4.63 -11.64
CA ALA A 84 3.05 -5.73 -12.50
C ALA A 84 2.34 -7.05 -12.15
N GLU A 85 2.22 -7.37 -10.86
CA GLU A 85 1.54 -8.59 -10.41
C GLU A 85 0.04 -8.58 -10.74
N ALA A 86 -0.62 -7.42 -10.68
CA ALA A 86 -2.03 -7.29 -11.06
C ALA A 86 -2.22 -7.48 -12.58
N VAL A 87 -1.32 -6.91 -13.41
CA VAL A 87 -1.33 -7.13 -14.87
C VAL A 87 -1.09 -8.60 -15.19
N GLU A 88 -0.10 -9.22 -14.56
CA GLU A 88 0.23 -10.64 -14.75
C GLU A 88 -0.93 -11.55 -14.34
N ARG A 89 -1.55 -11.31 -13.18
CA ARG A 89 -2.70 -12.10 -12.70
C ARG A 89 -3.89 -12.05 -13.66
N LEU A 90 -4.22 -10.86 -14.17
CA LEU A 90 -5.31 -10.73 -15.14
C LEU A 90 -4.93 -11.30 -16.51
N ALA A 91 -3.68 -11.13 -16.95
CA ALA A 91 -3.18 -11.70 -18.20
C ALA A 91 -3.26 -13.23 -18.20
N ASP A 92 -2.80 -13.87 -17.13
CA ASP A 92 -2.85 -15.33 -16.95
C ASP A 92 -4.29 -15.85 -17.02
N ARG A 93 -5.22 -15.16 -16.33
CA ARG A 93 -6.66 -15.50 -16.34
C ARG A 93 -7.29 -15.37 -17.73
N LEU A 94 -6.85 -14.40 -18.53
CA LEU A 94 -7.35 -14.13 -19.88
C LEU A 94 -6.58 -14.91 -20.96
N GLY A 95 -5.56 -15.68 -20.60
CA GLY A 95 -4.67 -16.36 -21.55
C GLY A 95 -3.85 -15.41 -22.43
N ILE A 96 -3.57 -14.20 -21.95
CA ILE A 96 -2.78 -13.19 -22.65
C ILE A 96 -1.29 -13.39 -22.33
N THR A 97 -0.47 -13.59 -23.36
CA THR A 97 0.98 -13.66 -23.17
C THR A 97 1.58 -12.26 -23.14
N LEU A 98 2.14 -11.86 -22.00
CA LEU A 98 2.78 -10.56 -21.83
C LEU A 98 4.19 -10.54 -22.42
N ARG A 99 4.53 -9.44 -23.12
CA ARG A 99 5.87 -9.12 -23.61
C ARG A 99 6.48 -8.04 -22.72
N TYR A 100 7.80 -8.07 -22.64
CA TYR A 100 8.59 -7.15 -21.83
C TYR A 100 9.61 -6.44 -22.71
N ASP A 101 9.93 -5.19 -22.40
CA ASP A 101 10.97 -4.47 -23.12
C ASP A 101 12.36 -5.00 -22.77
N GLU A 102 13.14 -5.35 -23.79
CA GLU A 102 14.57 -5.63 -23.66
C GLU A 102 15.34 -4.31 -23.78
N THR A 103 15.50 -3.59 -22.66
CA THR A 103 16.44 -2.46 -22.59
C THR A 103 17.47 -2.68 -21.50
N GLY A 104 18.69 -3.00 -21.96
CA GLY A 104 19.94 -2.92 -21.21
C GLY A 104 20.93 -4.06 -21.49
N PRO A 105 21.87 -3.91 -22.46
CA PRO A 105 23.04 -4.76 -22.53
C PRO A 105 24.12 -4.29 -21.54
N GLY A 106 24.59 -5.18 -20.67
CA GLY A 106 25.93 -5.11 -20.04
C GLY A 106 26.08 -4.43 -18.67
N GLY A 107 26.02 -5.24 -17.60
CA GLY A 107 26.97 -5.30 -16.48
C GLY A 107 27.25 -4.07 -15.58
N ARG A 108 26.89 -4.17 -14.28
CA ARG A 108 27.80 -4.39 -13.13
C ARG A 108 27.06 -4.17 -11.79
N GLY A 109 27.49 -4.94 -10.78
CA GLY A 109 26.94 -5.08 -9.42
C GLY A 109 26.24 -3.88 -8.79
N GLY A 110 25.00 -4.12 -8.35
CA GLY A 110 24.22 -3.25 -7.48
C GLY A 110 22.97 -4.00 -7.04
N GLU A 111 22.77 -4.12 -5.74
CA GLU A 111 21.79 -4.94 -5.04
C GLU A 111 20.34 -4.55 -5.37
N ALA A 112 19.75 -5.23 -6.35
CA ALA A 112 18.30 -5.39 -6.50
C ALA A 112 18.07 -6.74 -7.20
N GLY A 113 17.37 -7.65 -6.52
CA GLY A 113 17.26 -9.06 -6.92
C GLY A 113 16.76 -9.27 -8.36
N PRO A 114 17.09 -10.41 -8.99
CA PRO A 114 16.74 -10.69 -10.38
C PRO A 114 15.22 -10.80 -10.55
N SER A 115 14.62 -9.90 -11.36
CA SER A 115 13.24 -10.09 -11.83
C SER A 115 13.22 -11.27 -12.79
N VAL A 116 12.60 -12.36 -12.34
CA VAL A 116 12.50 -13.63 -13.06
C VAL A 116 11.30 -13.63 -14.01
N PRO A 117 11.37 -14.22 -15.21
CA PRO A 117 10.24 -14.37 -16.13
C PRO A 117 8.99 -14.98 -15.45
N THR A 118 7.79 -14.48 -15.74
CA THR A 118 6.52 -14.83 -15.06
C THR A 118 6.19 -16.32 -15.10
N GLY A 119 6.43 -17.00 -16.24
CA GLY A 119 6.28 -18.46 -16.33
C GLY A 119 7.23 -19.22 -15.40
N GLN A 120 8.41 -18.66 -15.11
CA GLN A 120 9.32 -19.22 -14.12
C GLN A 120 8.82 -18.94 -12.69
N ARG A 121 8.25 -17.76 -12.39
CA ARG A 121 7.67 -17.47 -11.06
C ARG A 121 6.53 -18.42 -10.71
N THR A 122 5.58 -18.63 -11.61
CA THR A 122 4.43 -19.55 -11.42
C THR A 122 4.91 -20.99 -11.24
N ARG A 123 5.89 -21.44 -12.03
CA ARG A 123 6.49 -22.78 -11.87
C ARG A 123 7.21 -22.94 -10.53
N LEU A 124 7.88 -21.90 -10.03
CA LEU A 124 8.51 -21.93 -8.71
C LEU A 124 7.48 -22.02 -7.59
N MET A 125 6.37 -21.28 -7.67
CA MET A 125 5.27 -21.36 -6.70
C MET A 125 4.63 -22.75 -6.70
N GLU A 126 4.38 -23.32 -7.87
CA GLU A 126 3.83 -24.68 -8.00
C GLU A 126 4.79 -25.74 -7.43
N ALA A 127 6.11 -25.59 -7.62
CA ALA A 127 7.11 -26.46 -6.99
C ALA A 127 7.06 -26.38 -5.45
N HIS A 128 6.81 -25.19 -4.90
CA HIS A 128 6.69 -25.00 -3.45
C HIS A 128 5.38 -25.57 -2.89
N ARG A 129 4.27 -25.43 -3.62
CA ARG A 129 2.99 -26.07 -3.29
C ARG A 129 3.14 -27.60 -3.23
N VAL A 130 3.79 -28.20 -4.23
CA VAL A 130 4.07 -29.64 -4.25
C VAL A 130 5.03 -30.05 -3.13
N ALA A 131 6.04 -29.23 -2.83
CA ALA A 131 6.97 -29.49 -1.72
C ALA A 131 6.28 -29.44 -0.35
N GLU A 132 5.34 -28.51 -0.14
CA GLU A 132 4.53 -28.41 1.07
C GLU A 132 3.69 -29.67 1.28
N GLU A 133 2.95 -30.13 0.27
CA GLU A 133 2.19 -31.37 0.33
C GLU A 133 3.09 -32.58 0.64
N PHE A 134 4.25 -32.64 -0.01
CA PHE A 134 5.25 -33.68 0.22
C PHE A 134 5.73 -33.70 1.68
N TYR A 135 6.10 -32.55 2.23
CA TYR A 135 6.56 -32.46 3.61
C TYR A 135 5.46 -32.75 4.63
N HIS A 136 4.23 -32.28 4.38
CA HIS A 136 3.09 -32.60 5.25
C HIS A 136 2.80 -34.10 5.26
N ARG A 137 2.76 -34.74 4.09
CA ARG A 137 2.63 -36.21 4.00
C ARG A 137 3.78 -36.94 4.67
N ALA A 138 5.01 -36.46 4.54
CA ALA A 138 6.15 -37.04 5.22
C ALA A 138 5.99 -36.97 6.76
N LEU A 139 5.42 -35.90 7.30
CA LEU A 139 5.11 -35.78 8.72
C LEU A 139 4.03 -36.78 9.16
N VAL A 140 2.99 -36.98 8.36
CA VAL A 140 1.82 -37.80 8.75
C VAL A 140 2.07 -39.30 8.50
N ASP A 141 2.52 -39.65 7.29
CA ASP A 141 2.44 -41.01 6.77
C ASP A 141 3.70 -41.85 7.06
N THR A 142 4.83 -41.19 7.39
CA THR A 142 6.12 -41.90 7.48
C THR A 142 6.54 -42.21 8.92
N PRO A 143 7.28 -43.32 9.13
CA PRO A 143 7.93 -43.59 10.41
C PRO A 143 8.94 -42.53 10.83
N GLU A 144 9.68 -41.93 9.88
CA GLU A 144 10.67 -40.88 10.16
C GLU A 144 10.03 -39.61 10.73
N GLY A 145 8.79 -39.30 10.35
CA GLY A 145 8.03 -38.18 10.89
C GLY A 145 7.73 -38.28 12.39
N ARG A 146 7.98 -39.43 13.04
CA ARG A 146 7.71 -39.64 14.48
C ARG A 146 8.40 -38.63 15.38
N ALA A 147 9.68 -38.30 15.12
CA ALA A 147 10.41 -37.33 15.93
C ALA A 147 9.82 -35.92 15.80
N ALA A 148 9.39 -35.53 14.60
CA ALA A 148 8.71 -34.26 14.36
C ALA A 148 7.34 -34.20 15.06
N ARG A 149 6.55 -35.29 15.02
CA ARG A 149 5.28 -35.38 15.75
C ARG A 149 5.47 -35.31 17.26
N ALA A 150 6.51 -35.96 17.79
CA ALA A 150 6.85 -35.87 19.22
C ALA A 150 7.23 -34.44 19.61
N PHE A 151 8.08 -33.77 18.82
CA PHE A 151 8.42 -32.36 19.05
C PHE A 151 7.17 -31.45 19.05
N LEU A 152 6.25 -31.65 18.11
CA LEU A 152 5.00 -30.87 18.05
C LEU A 152 4.12 -31.13 19.27
N HIS A 153 3.98 -32.39 19.67
CA HIS A 153 3.23 -32.78 20.86
C HIS A 153 3.83 -32.19 22.14
N ASP A 154 5.15 -32.22 22.30
CA ASP A 154 5.85 -31.58 23.44
C ASP A 154 5.64 -30.06 23.46
N LYS A 155 5.35 -29.48 22.29
CA LYS A 155 4.99 -28.07 22.13
C LYS A 155 3.50 -27.80 22.19
N GLY A 156 2.67 -28.81 22.50
CA GLY A 156 1.22 -28.71 22.70
C GLY A 156 0.39 -28.94 21.44
N PHE A 157 1.02 -29.13 20.28
CA PHE A 157 0.33 -29.23 18.99
C PHE A 157 0.01 -30.69 18.64
N ASP A 158 -1.17 -30.91 18.08
CA ASP A 158 -1.65 -32.23 17.65
C ASP A 158 -1.73 -32.31 16.12
N GLY A 159 -2.33 -33.39 15.61
CA GLY A 159 -2.47 -33.62 14.18
C GLY A 159 -3.42 -32.65 13.47
N GLU A 160 -4.42 -32.10 14.16
CA GLU A 160 -5.33 -31.10 13.59
C GLU A 160 -4.63 -29.75 13.48
N HIS A 161 -3.91 -29.35 14.53
CA HIS A 161 -3.07 -28.17 14.52
C HIS A 161 -2.01 -28.25 13.40
N ALA A 162 -1.30 -29.38 13.29
CA ALA A 162 -0.31 -29.57 12.24
C ALA A 162 -0.93 -29.48 10.83
N ARG A 163 -2.18 -29.93 10.64
CA ARG A 163 -2.91 -29.82 9.37
C ARG A 163 -3.32 -28.38 9.06
N GLN A 164 -3.84 -27.65 10.05
CA GLN A 164 -4.27 -26.26 9.89
C GLN A 164 -3.12 -25.36 9.38
N PHE A 165 -1.92 -25.55 9.91
CA PHE A 165 -0.73 -24.77 9.53
C PHE A 165 0.14 -25.46 8.49
N MET A 166 -0.31 -26.59 7.92
CA MET A 166 0.42 -27.40 6.95
C MET A 166 1.87 -27.71 7.38
N VAL A 167 2.07 -27.97 8.67
CA VAL A 167 3.37 -28.35 9.23
C VAL A 167 3.81 -29.68 8.61
N GLY A 168 5.09 -29.77 8.27
CA GLY A 168 5.66 -30.94 7.61
C GLY A 168 6.94 -31.45 8.26
N TYR A 169 7.52 -32.47 7.64
CA TYR A 169 8.81 -33.04 8.01
C TYR A 169 9.66 -33.24 6.75
N SER A 170 10.92 -32.83 6.79
CA SER A 170 11.89 -33.11 5.71
C SER A 170 12.60 -34.44 5.99
N PRO A 171 12.54 -35.44 5.09
CA PRO A 171 13.25 -36.72 5.28
C PRO A 171 14.76 -36.56 5.41
N SER A 172 15.41 -37.50 6.11
CA SER A 172 16.85 -37.41 6.42
C SER A 172 17.76 -37.85 5.26
N SER A 173 17.23 -38.61 4.29
CA SER A 173 17.98 -39.17 3.15
C SER A 173 18.66 -38.11 2.27
N GLY A 174 18.10 -36.90 2.22
CA GLY A 174 18.70 -35.74 1.57
C GLY A 174 18.55 -35.66 0.05
N GLU A 175 17.75 -36.53 -0.57
CA GLU A 175 17.40 -36.50 -2.01
C GLU A 175 15.91 -36.84 -2.27
N ALA A 176 15.10 -36.96 -1.21
CA ALA A 176 13.72 -37.41 -1.32
C ALA A 176 12.83 -36.37 -2.01
N LEU A 177 12.98 -35.09 -1.67
CA LEU A 177 12.23 -34.02 -2.32
C LEU A 177 12.67 -33.86 -3.78
N VAL A 178 13.98 -33.84 -4.06
CA VAL A 178 14.51 -33.75 -5.42
C VAL A 178 13.95 -34.85 -6.31
N ARG A 179 13.90 -36.09 -5.83
CA ARG A 179 13.31 -37.21 -6.59
C ARG A 179 11.83 -36.97 -6.86
N HIS A 180 11.08 -36.57 -5.83
CA HIS A 180 9.64 -36.31 -5.95
C HIS A 180 9.33 -35.19 -6.95
N LEU A 181 10.09 -34.08 -6.92
CA LEU A 181 9.91 -32.97 -7.84
C LEU A 181 10.28 -33.34 -9.28
N ARG A 182 11.31 -34.17 -9.49
CA ARG A 182 11.63 -34.71 -10.83
C ARG A 182 10.50 -35.55 -11.40
N GLU A 183 9.90 -36.42 -10.59
CA GLU A 183 8.74 -37.23 -11.00
C GLU A 183 7.53 -36.37 -11.37
N LYS A 184 7.41 -35.18 -10.77
CA LYS A 184 6.39 -34.17 -11.08
C LYS A 184 6.74 -33.25 -12.24
N GLY A 185 7.87 -33.47 -12.91
CA GLY A 185 8.27 -32.74 -14.11
C GLY A 185 8.90 -31.37 -13.86
N PHE A 186 9.43 -31.12 -12.66
CA PHE A 186 10.23 -29.92 -12.39
C PHE A 186 11.67 -30.13 -12.83
N THR A 187 12.23 -29.11 -13.47
CA THR A 187 13.61 -29.07 -13.92
C THR A 187 14.57 -28.82 -12.75
N GLU A 188 15.83 -29.24 -12.91
CA GLU A 188 16.86 -28.97 -11.91
C GLU A 188 17.05 -27.48 -11.62
N GLN A 189 16.91 -26.64 -12.66
CA GLN A 189 17.05 -25.20 -12.52
C GLN A 189 15.92 -24.61 -11.68
N GLU A 190 14.67 -25.05 -11.88
CA GLU A 190 13.52 -24.62 -11.06
C GLU A 190 13.75 -24.98 -9.59
N MET A 191 14.18 -26.20 -9.28
CA MET A 191 14.43 -26.65 -7.91
C MET A 191 15.54 -25.85 -7.20
N VAL A 192 16.63 -25.53 -7.93
CA VAL A 192 17.77 -24.78 -7.36
C VAL A 192 17.44 -23.30 -7.21
N VAL A 193 16.85 -22.66 -8.23
CA VAL A 193 16.47 -21.24 -8.19
C VAL A 193 15.38 -21.00 -7.14
N GLY A 194 14.46 -21.94 -6.97
CA GLY A 194 13.46 -21.92 -5.91
C GLY A 194 14.01 -22.21 -4.52
N GLY A 195 15.29 -22.56 -4.37
CA GLY A 195 15.90 -22.83 -3.06
C GLY A 195 15.46 -24.15 -2.40
N LEU A 196 14.77 -25.03 -3.13
CA LEU A 196 14.34 -26.35 -2.67
C LEU A 196 15.49 -27.37 -2.70
N ALA A 197 16.42 -27.21 -3.64
CA ALA A 197 17.59 -28.07 -3.81
C ALA A 197 18.91 -27.28 -3.87
N GLY A 198 20.00 -27.90 -3.42
CA GLY A 198 21.37 -27.43 -3.63
C GLY A 198 22.11 -28.29 -4.66
N ARG A 199 23.18 -27.76 -5.25
CA ARG A 199 24.11 -28.52 -6.12
C ARG A 199 25.31 -29.01 -5.33
N GLY A 200 25.61 -30.31 -5.43
CA GLY A 200 26.81 -30.94 -4.87
C GLY A 200 27.58 -31.73 -5.92
N SER A 201 28.72 -32.32 -5.53
CA SER A 201 29.59 -33.08 -6.45
C SER A 201 28.94 -34.34 -7.04
N ARG A 202 27.94 -34.90 -6.35
CA ARG A 202 27.19 -36.10 -6.77
C ARG A 202 25.83 -35.79 -7.41
N GLY A 203 25.51 -34.52 -7.64
CA GLY A 203 24.22 -34.08 -8.18
C GLY A 203 23.45 -33.15 -7.24
N LEU A 204 22.14 -33.05 -7.47
CA LEU A 204 21.24 -32.27 -6.63
C LEU A 204 20.98 -32.96 -5.29
N TYR A 205 20.74 -32.14 -4.26
CA TYR A 205 20.37 -32.62 -2.95
C TYR A 205 19.34 -31.70 -2.29
N ASP A 206 18.55 -32.24 -1.37
CA ASP A 206 17.52 -31.51 -0.62
C ASP A 206 18.16 -30.48 0.32
N ARG A 207 17.66 -29.24 0.26
CA ARG A 207 18.17 -28.13 1.08
C ARG A 207 17.88 -28.35 2.57
N PHE A 208 16.73 -28.91 2.88
CA PHE A 208 16.26 -29.25 4.23
C PHE A 208 16.29 -30.76 4.44
N ARG A 209 16.76 -31.21 5.62
CA ARG A 209 16.93 -32.62 5.94
C ARG A 209 16.70 -32.87 7.42
N GLY A 210 15.85 -33.83 7.77
CA GLY A 210 15.61 -34.25 9.15
C GLY A 210 15.01 -33.16 10.05
N ARG A 211 14.21 -32.24 9.50
CA ARG A 211 13.68 -31.05 10.22
C ARG A 211 12.17 -30.96 10.17
N VAL A 212 11.59 -30.37 11.22
CA VAL A 212 10.18 -29.91 11.20
C VAL A 212 10.08 -28.71 10.28
N MET A 213 9.08 -28.68 9.41
CA MET A 213 8.94 -27.72 8.32
C MET A 213 7.68 -26.87 8.53
N TRP A 214 7.79 -25.56 8.41
CA TRP A 214 6.67 -24.63 8.31
C TRP A 214 6.68 -23.98 6.93
N PRO A 215 5.58 -24.05 6.17
CA PRO A 215 5.46 -23.31 4.91
C PRO A 215 5.37 -21.82 5.20
N ILE A 216 6.15 -21.02 4.48
CA ILE A 216 6.08 -19.56 4.53
C ILE A 216 5.33 -19.10 3.29
N ARG A 217 4.22 -18.39 3.50
CA ARG A 217 3.28 -18.01 2.45
C ARG A 217 3.36 -16.52 2.14
N SER A 218 3.03 -16.17 0.89
CA SER A 218 2.78 -14.80 0.47
C SER A 218 1.48 -14.28 1.10
N ILE A 219 1.22 -12.98 1.01
CA ILE A 219 -0.07 -12.40 1.44
C ILE A 219 -1.27 -12.98 0.69
N ALA A 220 -1.06 -13.49 -0.53
CA ALA A 220 -2.07 -14.18 -1.33
C ALA A 220 -2.34 -15.62 -0.85
N GLY A 221 -1.45 -16.20 -0.04
CA GLY A 221 -1.56 -17.55 0.50
C GLY A 221 -0.68 -18.59 -0.21
N ASP A 222 0.05 -18.20 -1.25
CA ASP A 222 0.95 -19.11 -1.98
C ASP A 222 2.21 -19.40 -1.19
N THR A 223 2.62 -20.67 -1.10
CA THR A 223 3.87 -21.06 -0.45
C THR A 223 5.05 -20.58 -1.28
N VAL A 224 5.90 -19.75 -0.66
CA VAL A 224 7.06 -19.13 -1.30
C VAL A 224 8.39 -19.55 -0.69
N GLY A 225 8.36 -20.20 0.47
CA GLY A 225 9.54 -20.71 1.15
C GLY A 225 9.18 -21.57 2.35
N PHE A 226 10.18 -21.95 3.14
CA PHE A 226 10.02 -22.79 4.31
C PHE A 226 10.92 -22.31 5.45
N GLY A 227 10.41 -22.43 6.68
CA GLY A 227 11.20 -22.43 7.90
C GLY A 227 11.38 -23.84 8.42
N ALA A 228 12.57 -24.17 8.92
CA ALA A 228 12.93 -25.54 9.29
C ALA A 228 13.62 -25.63 10.65
N ARG A 229 13.01 -26.33 11.61
CA ARG A 229 13.55 -26.55 12.97
C ARG A 229 14.37 -27.83 13.05
N ARG A 230 15.59 -27.71 13.56
CA ARG A 230 16.48 -28.84 13.87
C ARG A 230 15.88 -29.77 14.90
N LEU A 231 15.99 -31.08 14.67
CA LEU A 231 15.57 -32.15 15.60
C LEU A 231 16.75 -32.97 16.15
N TYR A 232 17.82 -33.14 15.37
CA TYR A 232 18.89 -34.08 15.68
C TYR A 232 20.23 -33.37 15.92
N ASP A 233 21.03 -33.88 16.86
CA ASP A 233 22.34 -33.32 17.22
C ASP A 233 23.42 -33.57 16.17
N ASP A 234 23.26 -34.58 15.32
CA ASP A 234 24.15 -34.90 14.20
C ASP A 234 23.78 -34.17 12.89
N ASP A 235 22.82 -33.24 12.93
CA ASP A 235 22.45 -32.43 11.77
C ASP A 235 23.64 -31.59 11.28
N ARG A 236 23.92 -31.68 9.97
CA ARG A 236 25.00 -30.96 9.29
C ARG A 236 24.95 -29.44 9.53
N ILE A 237 23.78 -28.86 9.69
CA ILE A 237 23.60 -27.42 9.92
C ILE A 237 23.28 -27.22 11.40
N ALA A 238 24.22 -26.67 12.17
CA ALA A 238 24.05 -26.52 13.61
C ALA A 238 22.93 -25.52 14.03
N ALA A 239 22.48 -24.67 13.11
CA ALA A 239 21.46 -23.64 13.39
C ALA A 239 20.12 -24.25 13.85
N LYS A 240 19.57 -23.70 14.95
CA LYS A 240 18.27 -24.08 15.53
C LYS A 240 17.15 -23.98 14.48
N TYR A 241 17.09 -22.87 13.76
CA TYR A 241 16.20 -22.66 12.63
C TYR A 241 16.98 -22.39 11.35
N LEU A 242 16.46 -22.88 10.24
CA LEU A 242 16.97 -22.64 8.89
C LEU A 242 15.79 -22.22 7.99
N ASN A 243 15.93 -21.10 7.31
CA ASN A 243 14.92 -20.63 6.35
C ASN A 243 15.43 -20.78 4.92
N THR A 244 14.51 -20.83 3.96
CA THR A 244 14.84 -20.71 2.54
C THR A 244 15.78 -19.52 2.32
N SER A 245 16.80 -19.71 1.49
CA SER A 245 17.70 -18.62 1.09
C SER A 245 16.94 -17.63 0.21
N GLU A 246 17.50 -16.45 -0.04
CA GLU A 246 16.88 -15.47 -0.95
C GLU A 246 16.60 -16.09 -2.34
N THR A 247 15.36 -15.99 -2.82
CA THR A 247 14.94 -16.48 -4.14
C THR A 247 14.17 -15.39 -4.90
N PRO A 248 13.74 -15.64 -6.15
CA PRO A 248 12.85 -14.74 -6.87
C PRO A 248 11.43 -14.62 -6.28
N ILE A 249 10.99 -15.61 -5.50
CA ILE A 249 9.66 -15.64 -4.85
C ILE A 249 9.74 -15.42 -3.34
N TYR A 250 10.92 -15.51 -2.74
CA TYR A 250 11.14 -15.38 -1.30
C TYR A 250 12.15 -14.28 -0.97
N LYS A 251 11.65 -13.23 -0.31
CA LYS A 251 12.44 -12.14 0.27
C LYS A 251 12.19 -12.09 1.76
N LYS A 252 13.22 -12.30 2.59
CA LYS A 252 13.04 -12.35 4.06
C LYS A 252 12.44 -11.07 4.65
N THR A 253 12.76 -9.92 4.08
CA THR A 253 12.24 -8.61 4.51
C THR A 253 10.82 -8.33 4.03
N GLY A 254 10.33 -9.13 3.07
CA GLY A 254 9.04 -8.96 2.43
C GLY A 254 8.02 -10.04 2.80
N VAL A 255 8.25 -10.81 3.88
CA VAL A 255 7.33 -11.87 4.32
C VAL A 255 7.21 -11.92 5.84
N LEU A 256 6.01 -12.17 6.33
CA LEU A 256 5.71 -12.45 7.72
C LEU A 256 4.95 -13.77 7.78
N TYR A 257 5.43 -14.71 8.60
CA TYR A 257 4.74 -15.98 8.80
C TYR A 257 3.39 -15.75 9.48
N GLY A 258 2.35 -16.44 9.01
CA GLY A 258 0.98 -16.31 9.50
C GLY A 258 0.21 -15.12 8.93
N LEU A 259 0.83 -14.26 8.10
CA LEU A 259 0.15 -13.09 7.55
C LEU A 259 -1.02 -13.45 6.63
N ASP A 260 -0.89 -14.54 5.87
CA ASP A 260 -1.94 -15.08 5.02
C ASP A 260 -3.21 -15.44 5.83
N LEU A 261 -3.02 -15.98 7.03
CA LEU A 261 -4.09 -16.28 7.99
C LEU A 261 -4.60 -15.01 8.69
N ALA A 262 -3.68 -14.11 9.04
CA ALA A 262 -3.97 -12.97 9.89
C ALA A 262 -4.52 -11.73 9.16
N LYS A 263 -4.31 -11.60 7.84
CA LYS A 263 -4.60 -10.35 7.10
C LYS A 263 -6.02 -9.82 7.31
N LYS A 264 -7.01 -10.71 7.35
CA LYS A 264 -8.41 -10.35 7.53
C LYS A 264 -8.67 -9.85 8.95
N ALA A 265 -8.18 -10.57 9.96
CA ALA A 265 -8.28 -10.17 11.35
C ALA A 265 -7.55 -8.85 11.60
N ILE A 266 -6.34 -8.67 11.04
CA ILE A 266 -5.57 -7.43 11.15
C ILE A 266 -6.34 -6.24 10.58
N ALA A 267 -6.94 -6.40 9.40
CA ALA A 267 -7.72 -5.35 8.76
C ALA A 267 -8.99 -5.00 9.56
N THR A 268 -9.70 -6.00 10.10
CA THR A 268 -10.95 -5.81 10.84
C THR A 268 -10.73 -5.30 12.26
N GLU A 269 -9.85 -5.93 13.02
CA GLU A 269 -9.55 -5.56 14.42
C GLU A 269 -8.66 -4.32 14.52
N ARG A 270 -8.06 -3.91 13.39
CA ARG A 270 -7.01 -2.87 13.33
C ARG A 270 -5.88 -3.13 14.32
N ARG A 271 -5.54 -4.41 14.49
CA ARG A 271 -4.53 -4.88 15.43
C ARG A 271 -3.60 -5.87 14.75
N ALA A 272 -2.30 -5.75 14.95
CA ALA A 272 -1.31 -6.76 14.58
C ALA A 272 -0.52 -7.18 15.81
N VAL A 273 -0.26 -8.48 15.96
CA VAL A 273 0.56 -9.00 17.07
C VAL A 273 1.81 -9.63 16.47
N VAL A 274 2.97 -9.05 16.74
CA VAL A 274 4.26 -9.52 16.23
C VAL A 274 4.91 -10.38 17.31
N VAL A 275 5.08 -11.67 17.00
CA VAL A 275 5.70 -12.68 17.88
C VAL A 275 7.02 -13.18 17.30
N GLU A 276 7.81 -13.92 18.07
CA GLU A 276 9.18 -14.28 17.70
C GLU A 276 9.26 -15.45 16.70
N GLY A 277 8.45 -16.49 16.90
CA GLY A 277 8.61 -17.75 16.19
C GLY A 277 7.33 -18.35 15.60
N TYR A 278 7.52 -19.39 14.79
CA TYR A 278 6.45 -20.14 14.13
C TYR A 278 5.47 -20.77 15.13
N THR A 279 5.99 -21.34 16.23
CA THR A 279 5.18 -21.95 17.29
C THR A 279 4.35 -20.94 18.05
N ASP A 280 4.85 -19.71 18.17
CA ASP A 280 4.16 -18.63 18.90
C ASP A 280 2.98 -18.12 18.07
N VAL A 281 3.15 -18.01 16.75
CA VAL A 281 2.04 -17.72 15.83
C VAL A 281 0.98 -18.82 15.94
N MET A 282 1.38 -20.09 15.90
CA MET A 282 0.43 -21.19 16.04
C MET A 282 -0.34 -21.11 17.38
N ALA A 283 0.38 -20.98 18.50
CA ALA A 283 -0.21 -20.88 19.83
C ALA A 283 -1.16 -19.67 19.95
N ALA A 284 -0.76 -18.51 19.42
CA ALA A 284 -1.57 -17.29 19.42
C ALA A 284 -2.85 -17.45 18.60
N HIS A 285 -2.77 -17.99 17.38
CA HIS A 285 -3.96 -18.24 16.54
C HIS A 285 -4.92 -19.24 17.19
N LEU A 286 -4.40 -20.33 17.76
CA LEU A 286 -5.22 -21.31 18.50
C LEU A 286 -5.82 -20.73 19.79
N SER A 287 -5.23 -19.66 20.31
CA SER A 287 -5.73 -18.91 21.45
C SER A 287 -6.71 -17.79 21.05
N GLY A 288 -7.16 -17.73 19.80
CA GLY A 288 -8.07 -16.69 19.31
C GLY A 288 -7.41 -15.34 19.00
N VAL A 289 -6.08 -15.25 19.10
CA VAL A 289 -5.31 -14.07 18.66
C VAL A 289 -4.98 -14.23 17.18
N GLY A 290 -6.01 -14.14 16.34
CA GLY A 290 -5.91 -14.33 14.88
C GLY A 290 -5.08 -13.27 14.14
N THR A 291 -4.63 -12.23 14.84
CA THR A 291 -3.79 -11.14 14.31
C THR A 291 -2.29 -11.39 14.43
N ALA A 292 -1.89 -12.59 14.91
CA ALA A 292 -0.49 -12.90 15.19
C ALA A 292 0.32 -13.23 13.93
N VAL A 293 1.53 -12.67 13.85
CA VAL A 293 2.49 -12.84 12.76
C VAL A 293 3.92 -12.89 13.31
N ALA A 294 4.84 -13.54 12.59
CA ALA A 294 6.26 -13.60 13.00
C ALA A 294 7.23 -13.32 11.85
N THR A 295 8.39 -12.75 12.18
CA THR A 295 9.49 -12.58 11.24
C THR A 295 10.17 -13.91 10.92
N CYS A 296 10.61 -14.09 9.68
CA CYS A 296 11.25 -15.34 9.25
C CYS A 296 12.77 -15.30 9.42
N GLY A 297 13.26 -15.38 10.66
CA GLY A 297 14.69 -15.48 10.97
C GLY A 297 15.49 -14.22 10.62
N THR A 298 14.87 -13.07 10.82
CA THR A 298 15.44 -11.72 10.66
C THR A 298 14.82 -10.80 11.71
N ALA A 299 15.47 -9.68 12.03
CA ALA A 299 14.84 -8.65 12.84
C ALA A 299 13.64 -8.03 12.11
N PHE A 300 12.65 -7.56 12.89
CA PHE A 300 11.55 -6.76 12.37
C PHE A 300 12.08 -5.42 11.83
N ALA A 301 11.59 -4.97 10.67
CA ALA A 301 12.22 -3.93 9.85
C ALA A 301 11.17 -3.07 9.13
N GLU A 302 11.60 -1.99 8.49
CA GLU A 302 10.75 -0.99 7.84
C GLU A 302 9.83 -1.56 6.75
N ASP A 303 10.30 -2.54 5.98
CA ASP A 303 9.48 -3.23 4.96
C ASP A 303 8.26 -3.93 5.60
N HIS A 304 8.46 -4.57 6.76
CA HIS A 304 7.38 -5.21 7.52
C HIS A 304 6.39 -4.18 8.08
N ILE A 305 6.87 -3.01 8.52
CA ILE A 305 6.03 -1.90 8.96
C ILE A 305 5.15 -1.41 7.80
N THR A 306 5.76 -1.20 6.63
CA THR A 306 5.07 -0.75 5.43
C THR A 306 3.97 -1.74 5.00
N MET A 307 4.28 -3.04 5.08
CA MET A 307 3.32 -4.11 4.80
C MET A 307 2.14 -4.10 5.77
N LEU A 308 2.38 -4.08 7.09
CA LEU A 308 1.31 -4.06 8.08
C LEU A 308 0.45 -2.81 7.99
N ARG A 309 1.06 -1.64 7.73
CA ARG A 309 0.32 -0.37 7.57
C ARG A 309 -0.67 -0.39 6.42
N ARG A 310 -0.30 -0.98 5.28
CA ARG A 310 -1.20 -1.14 4.14
C ARG A 310 -2.45 -1.94 4.52
N ILE A 311 -2.29 -2.95 5.38
CA ILE A 311 -3.41 -3.80 5.83
C ILE A 311 -4.24 -3.12 6.92
N LEU A 312 -3.59 -2.40 7.85
CA LEU A 312 -4.23 -1.70 8.97
C LEU A 312 -5.08 -0.48 8.55
N ARG A 313 -4.94 -0.01 7.30
CA ARG A 313 -5.66 1.13 6.70
C ARG A 313 -5.67 2.35 7.64
N ASP A 314 -4.50 2.95 7.83
CA ASP A 314 -4.28 4.06 8.77
C ASP A 314 -4.87 5.40 8.28
N GLU A 315 -6.21 5.46 8.19
CA GLU A 315 -7.00 6.64 7.77
C GLU A 315 -7.40 7.52 8.95
N ALA A 316 -7.51 8.84 8.70
CA ALA A 316 -8.00 9.80 9.68
C ALA A 316 -9.48 9.56 10.01
N GLY A 317 -9.84 9.52 11.31
CA GLY A 317 -11.22 9.38 11.78
C GLY A 317 -11.62 7.98 12.28
N ARG A 318 -10.75 6.97 12.16
CA ARG A 318 -10.98 5.62 12.73
C ARG A 318 -10.18 5.42 14.03
N ALA A 319 -10.65 4.50 14.90
CA ALA A 319 -9.98 4.17 16.17
C ALA A 319 -8.55 3.67 15.95
N PRO A 320 -7.52 4.22 16.63
CA PRO A 320 -6.11 4.05 16.27
C PRO A 320 -5.70 2.58 16.12
N ALA A 321 -4.93 2.28 15.06
CA ALA A 321 -4.36 0.95 14.88
C ALA A 321 -3.42 0.60 16.04
N ARG A 322 -3.34 -0.70 16.39
CA ARG A 322 -2.47 -1.20 17.46
C ARG A 322 -1.53 -2.26 16.94
N VAL A 323 -0.24 -2.10 17.20
CA VAL A 323 0.77 -3.10 16.87
C VAL A 323 1.43 -3.54 18.16
N VAL A 324 1.13 -4.77 18.58
CA VAL A 324 1.66 -5.34 19.82
C VAL A 324 2.86 -6.19 19.48
N PHE A 325 4.01 -5.89 20.08
CA PHE A 325 5.19 -6.75 19.99
C PHE A 325 5.29 -7.61 21.25
N THR A 326 5.40 -8.92 21.08
CA THR A 326 5.74 -9.84 22.17
C THR A 326 7.23 -10.16 22.10
N PHE A 327 7.94 -10.04 23.22
CA PHE A 327 9.36 -10.41 23.31
C PHE A 327 9.54 -11.47 24.40
N ASP A 328 10.57 -12.31 24.24
CA ASP A 328 11.03 -13.29 25.23
C ASP A 328 11.68 -12.64 26.47
N GLY A 329 11.31 -11.39 26.79
CA GLY A 329 11.82 -10.62 27.92
C GLY A 329 13.28 -10.18 27.81
N ASP A 330 13.99 -10.48 26.71
CA ASP A 330 15.42 -10.22 26.59
C ASP A 330 15.76 -8.76 26.20
N ALA A 331 16.97 -8.31 26.56
CA ALA A 331 17.41 -6.94 26.30
C ALA A 331 17.72 -6.66 24.81
N ALA A 332 17.77 -7.70 23.97
CA ALA A 332 18.10 -7.59 22.55
C ALA A 332 16.85 -7.28 21.71
N GLY A 333 15.74 -7.98 21.95
CA GLY A 333 14.44 -7.75 21.34
C GLY A 333 13.92 -6.34 21.63
N GLN A 334 14.06 -5.89 22.88
CA GLN A 334 13.69 -4.53 23.29
C GLN A 334 14.50 -3.45 22.57
N LYS A 335 15.82 -3.64 22.41
CA LYS A 335 16.69 -2.69 21.67
C LYS A 335 16.38 -2.67 20.17
N ALA A 336 16.07 -3.83 19.57
CA ALA A 336 15.70 -3.93 18.17
C ALA A 336 14.38 -3.20 17.90
N ALA A 337 13.40 -3.37 18.80
CA ALA A 337 12.14 -2.63 18.76
C ALA A 337 12.41 -1.12 18.82
N MET A 338 13.11 -0.63 19.85
CA MET A 338 13.42 0.79 20.03
C MET A 338 14.08 1.45 18.81
N ARG A 339 14.94 0.72 18.07
CA ARG A 339 15.57 1.23 16.84
C ARG A 339 14.61 1.37 15.67
N ALA A 340 13.64 0.46 15.52
CA ALA A 340 12.64 0.52 14.45
C ALA A 340 11.72 1.75 14.58
N PHE A 341 11.63 2.37 15.77
CA PHE A 341 10.78 3.54 16.04
C PHE A 341 11.45 4.89 15.85
N GLU A 342 12.76 4.96 15.61
CA GLU A 342 13.47 6.25 15.48
C GLU A 342 13.05 7.03 14.23
N HIS A 343 12.44 6.36 13.24
CA HIS A 343 12.14 6.94 11.94
C HIS A 343 10.67 7.31 11.71
N ASP A 344 9.70 6.75 12.47
CA ASP A 344 8.28 7.02 12.25
C ASP A 344 7.44 7.12 13.55
N GLN A 345 6.86 8.30 13.75
CA GLN A 345 6.15 8.64 14.97
C GLN A 345 4.72 8.14 15.06
N ARG A 346 4.02 8.07 13.92
CA ARG A 346 2.65 7.54 13.90
C ARG A 346 2.69 6.06 14.23
N TRP A 347 3.69 5.36 13.71
CA TRP A 347 3.95 3.97 14.09
C TRP A 347 4.29 3.84 15.57
N ALA A 348 5.18 4.69 16.08
CA ALA A 348 5.58 4.65 17.49
C ALA A 348 4.40 4.88 18.45
N ALA A 349 3.46 5.79 18.12
CA ALA A 349 2.25 6.03 18.92
C ALA A 349 1.24 4.88 18.88
N GLN A 350 1.29 4.05 17.84
CA GLN A 350 0.44 2.88 17.64
C GLN A 350 1.08 1.57 18.13
N SER A 351 2.30 1.64 18.68
CA SER A 351 3.10 0.47 19.06
C SER A 351 3.06 0.19 20.55
N PHE A 352 2.87 -1.08 20.88
CA PHE A 352 2.71 -1.62 22.22
C PHE A 352 3.66 -2.79 22.44
N VAL A 353 4.00 -3.07 23.70
CA VAL A 353 4.81 -4.20 24.11
C VAL A 353 4.03 -5.05 25.09
N ALA A 354 4.01 -6.35 24.85
CA ALA A 354 3.56 -7.35 25.81
C ALA A 354 4.76 -8.21 26.21
N VAL A 355 5.06 -8.27 27.51
CA VAL A 355 6.08 -9.17 28.08
C VAL A 355 5.43 -9.98 29.17
N ALA A 356 5.61 -11.30 29.13
CA ALA A 356 5.15 -12.17 30.21
C ALA A 356 6.03 -11.99 31.45
N ASP A 357 5.44 -12.05 32.65
CA ASP A 357 6.15 -11.80 33.92
C ASP A 357 7.40 -12.67 34.13
N ALA A 358 7.40 -13.89 33.60
CA ALA A 358 8.51 -14.84 33.70
C ALA A 358 9.36 -14.94 32.41
N GLY A 359 9.22 -13.98 31.47
CA GLY A 359 9.94 -13.98 30.19
C GLY A 359 9.51 -15.11 29.24
N GLN A 360 8.30 -15.61 29.41
CA GLN A 360 7.76 -16.71 28.61
C GLN A 360 7.26 -16.23 27.24
N ASP A 361 7.49 -17.05 26.21
CA ASP A 361 6.92 -16.84 24.89
C ASP A 361 5.41 -17.24 24.84
N PRO A 362 4.65 -16.86 23.80
CA PRO A 362 3.25 -17.25 23.67
C PRO A 362 3.00 -18.77 23.67
N ASN A 363 3.92 -19.58 23.15
CA ASN A 363 3.78 -21.04 23.18
C ASN A 363 3.92 -21.60 24.61
N ASP A 364 4.88 -21.11 25.38
CA ASP A 364 5.12 -21.49 26.76
C ASP A 364 3.96 -21.06 27.66
N LEU A 365 3.36 -19.88 27.40
CA LEU A 365 2.14 -19.45 28.08
C LEU A 365 0.95 -20.35 27.75
N TRP A 366 0.78 -20.68 26.47
CA TRP A 366 -0.29 -21.58 26.04
C TRP A 366 -0.18 -22.95 26.70
N LEU A 367 1.03 -23.52 26.78
CA LEU A 367 1.28 -24.80 27.44
C LEU A 367 0.95 -24.80 28.93
N ARG A 368 1.20 -23.69 29.63
CA ARG A 368 1.00 -23.61 31.09
C ARG A 368 -0.40 -23.17 31.49
N GLY A 369 -0.97 -22.22 30.74
CA GLY A 369 -2.17 -21.48 31.13
C GLY A 369 -3.28 -21.45 30.08
N GLY A 370 -3.11 -22.15 28.96
CA GLY A 370 -4.12 -22.26 27.91
C GLY A 370 -4.33 -20.97 27.10
N PRO A 371 -5.40 -20.92 26.29
CA PRO A 371 -5.76 -19.77 25.45
C PRO A 371 -5.83 -18.44 26.21
N GLU A 372 -6.41 -18.46 27.41
CA GLU A 372 -6.67 -17.27 28.22
C GLU A 372 -5.38 -16.58 28.64
N ALA A 373 -4.31 -17.34 28.91
CA ALA A 373 -3.01 -16.78 29.28
C ALA A 373 -2.37 -16.00 28.12
N VAL A 374 -2.52 -16.49 26.89
CA VAL A 374 -2.00 -15.80 25.69
C VAL A 374 -2.83 -14.56 25.37
N GLN A 375 -4.15 -14.63 25.52
CA GLN A 375 -5.03 -13.47 25.37
C GLN A 375 -4.69 -12.39 26.39
N ALA A 376 -4.55 -12.76 27.67
CA ALA A 376 -4.20 -11.85 28.75
C ALA A 376 -2.85 -11.15 28.52
N LEU A 377 -1.85 -11.87 27.98
CA LEU A 377 -0.56 -11.27 27.60
C LEU A 377 -0.77 -10.12 26.60
N VAL A 378 -1.55 -10.36 25.54
CA VAL A 378 -1.77 -9.37 24.47
C VAL A 378 -2.65 -8.21 24.95
N GLU A 379 -3.64 -8.47 25.81
CA GLU A 379 -4.50 -7.44 26.39
C GLU A 379 -3.75 -6.55 27.39
N GLY A 380 -2.81 -7.12 28.14
CA GLY A 380 -1.92 -6.41 29.06
C GLY A 380 -0.81 -5.60 28.39
N ALA A 381 -0.79 -5.50 27.05
CA ALA A 381 0.24 -4.77 26.32
C ALA A 381 0.28 -3.28 26.69
N VAL A 382 1.46 -2.80 27.08
CA VAL A 382 1.70 -1.40 27.46
C VAL A 382 2.25 -0.59 26.29
N PRO A 383 2.04 0.73 26.23
CA PRO A 383 2.64 1.58 25.20
C PRO A 383 4.16 1.42 25.14
N MET A 384 4.73 1.35 23.93
CA MET A 384 6.16 1.15 23.72
C MET A 384 7.02 2.23 24.41
N PHE A 385 6.56 3.49 24.42
CA PHE A 385 7.25 4.57 25.12
C PHE A 385 7.30 4.36 26.63
N GLU A 386 6.17 3.96 27.24
CA GLU A 386 6.12 3.62 28.65
C GLU A 386 7.09 2.48 28.97
N PHE A 387 7.05 1.40 28.17
CA PHE A 387 7.95 0.27 28.32
C PHE A 387 9.42 0.70 28.26
N ALA A 388 9.82 1.46 27.23
CA ALA A 388 11.19 1.92 27.06
C ALA A 388 11.67 2.80 28.22
N VAL A 389 10.79 3.67 28.75
CA VAL A 389 11.12 4.48 29.92
C VAL A 389 11.30 3.61 31.16
N ARG A 390 10.35 2.71 31.47
CA ARG A 390 10.44 1.83 32.64
C ARG A 390 11.70 0.96 32.60
N THR A 391 12.01 0.37 31.46
CA THR A 391 13.26 -0.40 31.26
C THR A 391 14.50 0.46 31.47
N THR A 392 14.49 1.71 31.01
CA THR A 392 15.63 2.63 31.19
C THR A 392 15.78 3.06 32.65
N LEU A 393 14.69 3.17 33.40
CA LEU A 393 14.70 3.53 34.83
C LEU A 393 15.12 2.37 35.73
N ALA A 394 14.83 1.12 35.34
CA ALA A 394 15.01 -0.08 36.18
C ALA A 394 16.42 -0.25 36.83
N PRO A 395 17.54 0.12 36.18
CA PRO A 395 18.88 0.01 36.78
C PRO A 395 19.21 1.06 37.85
N TYR A 396 18.39 2.11 38.02
CA TYR A 396 18.66 3.24 38.90
C TYR A 396 17.87 3.15 40.21
N ASP A 397 18.52 3.44 41.34
CA ASP A 397 17.88 3.66 42.63
C ASP A 397 17.29 5.08 42.71
N LEU A 398 15.99 5.18 42.44
CA LEU A 398 15.26 6.46 42.47
C LEU A 398 15.13 7.05 43.90
N GLY A 399 15.55 6.34 44.94
CA GLY A 399 15.70 6.89 46.29
C GLY A 399 16.88 7.86 46.40
N LEU A 400 17.95 7.65 45.63
CA LEU A 400 19.18 8.45 45.67
C LEU A 400 19.12 9.65 44.72
N ALA A 401 19.44 10.84 45.23
CA ALA A 401 19.34 12.09 44.46
C ALA A 401 20.25 12.08 43.21
N GLN A 402 21.46 11.56 43.34
CA GLN A 402 22.43 11.45 42.25
C GLN A 402 21.93 10.52 41.15
N GLU A 403 21.33 9.39 41.51
CA GLU A 403 20.81 8.41 40.56
C GLU A 403 19.52 8.89 39.89
N ARG A 404 18.64 9.60 40.61
CA ARG A 404 17.48 10.29 39.98
C ARG A 404 17.92 11.26 38.87
N VAL A 405 19.00 12.02 39.09
CA VAL A 405 19.51 12.94 38.06
C VAL A 405 20.09 12.19 36.86
N GLN A 406 20.76 11.05 37.08
CA GLN A 406 21.27 10.21 36.00
C GLN A 406 20.13 9.55 35.22
N ALA A 407 19.14 8.99 35.91
CA ALA A 407 17.92 8.45 35.33
C ALA A 407 17.19 9.50 34.47
N MET A 408 17.09 10.74 34.96
CA MET A 408 16.44 11.86 34.25
C MET A 408 17.14 12.14 32.91
N ARG A 409 18.48 12.17 32.92
CA ARG A 409 19.30 12.35 31.71
C ARG A 409 19.19 11.15 30.76
N ALA A 410 18.99 9.95 31.27
CA ALA A 410 18.87 8.73 30.47
C ALA A 410 17.51 8.63 29.75
N VAL A 411 16.42 9.04 30.40
CA VAL A 411 15.06 8.98 29.82
C VAL A 411 14.72 10.20 28.94
N ALA A 412 15.35 11.35 29.19
CA ALA A 412 15.08 12.58 28.44
C ALA A 412 15.19 12.44 26.91
N PRO A 413 16.18 11.71 26.33
CA PRO A 413 16.24 11.45 24.89
C PRO A 413 15.05 10.64 24.34
N ILE A 414 14.48 9.73 25.13
CA ILE A 414 13.32 8.92 24.74
C ILE A 414 12.09 9.83 24.65
N LEU A 415 11.83 10.62 25.69
CA LEU A 415 10.73 11.59 25.73
C LEU A 415 10.88 12.69 24.67
N ALA A 416 12.11 13.14 24.38
CA ALA A 416 12.39 14.08 23.31
C ALA A 416 12.09 13.49 21.91
N GLY A 417 12.04 12.16 21.76
CA GLY A 417 11.64 11.47 20.54
C GLY A 417 10.15 11.57 20.22
N ILE A 418 9.31 11.87 21.21
CA ILE A 418 7.87 12.12 21.02
C ILE A 418 7.72 13.54 20.48
N LYS A 419 7.42 13.70 19.18
CA LYS A 419 7.18 15.05 18.59
C LYS A 419 5.69 15.44 18.59
N ASP A 420 4.80 14.54 19.02
CA ASP A 420 3.40 14.92 19.25
C ASP A 420 3.34 15.97 20.39
N PRO A 421 2.88 17.20 20.09
CA PRO A 421 2.94 18.30 21.04
C PRO A 421 1.97 18.16 22.21
N VAL A 422 0.94 17.31 22.08
CA VAL A 422 -0.06 17.04 23.12
C VAL A 422 0.35 15.84 23.96
N LEU A 423 0.87 14.79 23.32
CA LEU A 423 1.22 13.54 24.01
C LEU A 423 2.51 13.67 24.84
N ARG A 424 3.49 14.46 24.38
CA ARG A 424 4.78 14.61 25.09
C ARG A 424 4.62 15.20 26.50
N PRO A 425 3.89 16.30 26.74
CA PRO A 425 3.70 16.84 28.09
C PRO A 425 3.05 15.85 29.07
N GLU A 426 2.12 15.01 28.60
CA GLU A 426 1.45 13.99 29.42
C GLU A 426 2.45 12.94 29.89
N TYR A 427 3.23 12.35 28.98
CA TYR A 427 4.29 11.40 29.36
C TYR A 427 5.36 12.03 30.26
N VAL A 428 5.71 13.30 30.05
CA VAL A 428 6.64 14.00 30.96
C VAL A 428 6.07 14.07 32.37
N ARG A 429 4.76 14.31 32.52
CA ARG A 429 4.11 14.33 33.84
C ARG A 429 4.16 12.96 34.52
N ASP A 430 3.79 11.91 33.79
CA ASP A 430 3.76 10.55 34.34
C ASP A 430 5.16 10.07 34.75
N VAL A 431 6.16 10.27 33.90
CA VAL A 431 7.55 9.87 34.17
C VAL A 431 8.15 10.67 35.31
N ALA A 432 7.85 11.97 35.42
CA ALA A 432 8.25 12.76 36.57
C ALA A 432 7.67 12.19 37.88
N GLY A 433 6.41 11.75 37.85
CA GLY A 433 5.74 11.05 38.94
C GLY A 433 6.44 9.75 39.33
N TRP A 434 6.79 8.89 38.36
CA TRP A 434 7.50 7.63 38.61
C TRP A 434 8.87 7.85 39.25
N MET A 435 9.54 8.94 38.89
CA MET A 435 10.86 9.29 39.40
C MET A 435 10.85 10.11 40.70
N GLY A 436 9.69 10.65 41.09
CA GLY A 436 9.58 11.58 42.21
C GLY A 436 10.35 12.90 41.99
N VAL A 437 10.39 13.39 40.75
CA VAL A 437 11.05 14.66 40.39
C VAL A 437 10.03 15.72 39.97
N ASP A 438 10.43 16.99 40.00
CA ASP A 438 9.60 18.10 39.51
C ASP A 438 9.40 17.97 37.98
N PRO A 439 8.14 17.94 37.48
CA PRO A 439 7.86 17.94 36.05
C PRO A 439 8.52 19.08 35.27
N ALA A 440 8.70 20.25 35.87
CA ALA A 440 9.40 21.37 35.24
C ALA A 440 10.89 21.06 35.02
N ALA A 441 11.54 20.38 35.98
CA ALA A 441 12.93 19.98 35.87
C ALA A 441 13.14 18.92 34.77
N LEU A 442 12.24 17.93 34.67
CA LEU A 442 12.27 16.92 33.61
C LEU A 442 12.00 17.57 32.24
N THR A 443 11.04 18.49 32.15
CA THR A 443 10.75 19.24 30.91
C THR A 443 11.99 19.97 30.39
N ALA A 444 12.74 20.64 31.27
CA ALA A 444 13.96 21.33 30.89
C ALA A 444 15.04 20.36 30.37
N GLU A 445 15.20 19.19 30.97
CA GLU A 445 16.15 18.18 30.49
C GLU A 445 15.73 17.58 29.14
N VAL A 446 14.43 17.33 28.93
CA VAL A 446 13.88 16.88 27.64
C VAL A 446 14.15 17.90 26.53
N GLN A 447 13.96 19.20 26.80
CA GLN A 447 14.28 20.26 25.85
C GLN A 447 15.78 20.31 25.52
N ARG A 448 16.67 20.17 26.53
CA ARG A 448 18.12 20.09 26.31
C ARG A 448 18.51 18.88 25.46
N ALA A 449 17.89 17.72 25.71
CA ALA A 449 18.14 16.50 24.96
C ALA A 449 17.67 16.62 23.50
N GLY A 450 16.54 17.29 23.26
CA GLY A 450 16.05 17.64 21.91
C GLY A 450 17.02 18.51 21.13
N ASN A 451 17.47 19.63 21.71
CA ASN A 451 18.41 20.54 21.05
C ASN A 451 19.76 19.87 20.71
N ARG A 452 20.26 18.97 21.58
CA ARG A 452 21.48 18.19 21.32
C ARG A 452 21.32 17.18 20.17
N ARG A 453 20.11 16.65 19.95
CA ARG A 453 19.81 15.78 18.80
C ARG A 453 19.80 16.58 17.50
N ASP A 454 19.19 17.75 17.49
CA ASP A 454 19.12 18.63 16.32
C ASP A 454 20.51 19.16 15.91
N ASP A 455 21.35 19.51 16.89
CA ASP A 455 22.74 19.92 16.63
C ASP A 455 23.59 18.78 16.02
N ARG A 456 23.45 17.53 16.49
CA ARG A 456 24.14 16.38 15.89
C ARG A 456 23.67 16.09 14.46
N GLY A 457 22.37 16.25 14.18
CA GLY A 457 21.82 16.13 12.82
C GLY A 457 22.32 17.23 11.87
N ARG A 458 22.58 18.44 12.41
CA ARG A 458 23.09 19.58 11.66
C ARG A 458 24.61 19.52 11.42
N VAL A 459 25.38 18.99 12.37
CA VAL A 459 26.83 18.78 12.24
C VAL A 459 27.15 17.64 11.27
N ALA A 460 26.34 16.57 11.23
CA ALA A 460 26.48 15.48 10.25
C ALA A 460 26.17 15.91 8.80
N ARG A 461 25.34 16.94 8.60
CA ARG A 461 25.11 17.58 7.28
C ARG A 461 26.05 18.75 6.96
N GLY A 462 26.91 19.15 7.91
CA GLY A 462 27.77 20.34 7.82
C GLY A 462 29.25 20.06 7.56
N GLN A 463 29.69 18.79 7.52
CA GLN A 463 31.08 18.42 7.24
C GLN A 463 31.21 17.70 5.88
N GLN A 464 31.13 18.49 4.81
CA GLN A 464 31.91 18.22 3.60
C GLN A 464 33.01 19.29 3.51
N PRO A 465 34.30 18.93 3.40
CA PRO A 465 35.37 19.92 3.36
C PRO A 465 35.31 20.72 2.06
N ARG A 466 35.29 22.05 2.18
CA ARG A 466 35.51 22.98 1.05
C ARG A 466 36.96 22.86 0.58
N GLY A 467 37.18 22.17 -0.55
CA GLY A 467 38.46 22.17 -1.28
C GLY A 467 38.46 23.26 -2.36
N GLY A 468 39.47 24.13 -2.32
CA GLY A 468 39.81 25.10 -3.38
C GLY A 468 40.55 24.46 -4.59
N PRO A 469 40.93 25.26 -5.60
CA PRO A 469 40.76 24.93 -7.01
C PRO A 469 41.95 24.21 -7.67
N GLY A 470 41.67 23.26 -8.57
CA GLY A 470 42.63 22.64 -9.48
C GLY A 470 41.92 21.93 -10.65
N PRO A 471 42.50 21.88 -11.87
CA PRO A 471 41.72 21.91 -13.10
C PRO A 471 41.55 20.56 -13.82
N ASN A 472 40.46 20.50 -14.61
CA ASN A 472 40.15 19.66 -15.77
C ASN A 472 39.93 18.15 -15.58
N GLY A 473 38.77 17.69 -16.06
CA GLY A 473 38.47 16.30 -16.34
C GLY A 473 36.97 16.00 -16.34
N ASP A 474 36.36 15.98 -17.53
CA ASP A 474 34.92 15.85 -17.82
C ASP A 474 34.23 14.59 -17.23
N GLY A 475 32.98 14.75 -16.76
CA GLY A 475 32.04 13.67 -16.41
C GLY A 475 30.64 14.19 -15.99
N PRO A 476 29.54 13.46 -16.27
CA PRO A 476 28.28 14.05 -16.77
C PRO A 476 27.19 14.32 -15.71
N ALA A 477 26.21 15.15 -16.11
CA ALA A 477 25.10 15.73 -15.35
C ALA A 477 23.82 14.86 -15.24
N GLY A 478 22.94 15.22 -14.27
CA GLY A 478 21.52 14.86 -14.14
C GLY A 478 21.19 14.05 -12.87
N HIS A 479 20.24 14.36 -11.97
CA HIS A 479 18.99 15.12 -12.08
C HIS A 479 18.63 15.83 -10.75
N ASP A 480 18.11 17.07 -10.87
CA ASP A 480 17.49 17.87 -9.83
C ASP A 480 16.04 17.42 -9.55
N GLY A 481 15.69 17.24 -8.26
CA GLY A 481 14.31 17.07 -7.82
C GLY A 481 13.74 18.41 -7.30
N ALA A 482 12.83 19.00 -8.06
CA ALA A 482 12.11 20.23 -7.70
C ALA A 482 11.15 20.00 -6.50
N PRO A 483 10.85 21.05 -5.70
CA PRO A 483 9.85 20.98 -4.63
C PRO A 483 8.44 20.69 -5.19
N PRO A 484 7.56 20.02 -4.43
CA PRO A 484 6.22 19.65 -4.90
C PRO A 484 5.38 20.90 -5.19
N PRO A 485 4.55 20.88 -6.26
CA PRO A 485 3.69 22.00 -6.63
C PRO A 485 2.60 22.28 -5.57
N PRO A 486 2.12 23.52 -5.47
CA PRO A 486 1.02 23.88 -4.57
C PRO A 486 -0.28 23.13 -4.89
N PRO A 487 -1.15 22.85 -3.90
CA PRO A 487 -2.41 22.15 -4.12
C PRO A 487 -3.38 22.97 -4.99
N VAL A 488 -4.03 22.32 -5.95
CA VAL A 488 -5.07 22.92 -6.80
C VAL A 488 -6.37 23.02 -5.97
N PRO A 489 -7.05 24.18 -5.90
CA PRO A 489 -8.31 24.32 -5.15
C PRO A 489 -9.42 23.39 -5.66
N ALA A 490 -10.15 22.77 -4.74
CA ALA A 490 -11.31 21.92 -5.06
C ALA A 490 -12.49 22.74 -5.61
N PRO A 491 -13.36 22.16 -6.47
CA PRO A 491 -14.56 22.83 -6.97
C PRO A 491 -15.55 23.16 -5.84
N ASP A 492 -16.16 24.34 -5.91
CA ASP A 492 -17.27 24.75 -5.04
C ASP A 492 -18.60 24.28 -5.63
N LEU A 493 -19.15 23.20 -5.07
CA LEU A 493 -20.41 22.61 -5.52
C LEU A 493 -21.66 23.39 -5.06
N THR A 494 -21.49 24.53 -4.39
CA THR A 494 -22.58 25.48 -4.13
C THR A 494 -22.73 26.53 -5.22
N ASP A 495 -21.72 26.73 -6.08
CA ASP A 495 -21.77 27.59 -7.26
C ASP A 495 -22.50 26.88 -8.42
N PRO A 496 -23.67 27.37 -8.87
CA PRO A 496 -24.42 26.75 -9.97
C PRO A 496 -23.62 26.62 -11.28
N VAL A 497 -22.64 27.49 -11.51
CA VAL A 497 -21.77 27.42 -12.69
C VAL A 497 -20.80 26.25 -12.55
N GLN A 498 -20.17 26.08 -11.40
CA GLN A 498 -19.25 24.96 -11.16
C GLN A 498 -20.00 23.62 -11.12
N VAL A 499 -21.26 23.60 -10.69
CA VAL A 499 -22.13 22.42 -10.84
C VAL A 499 -22.39 22.11 -12.32
N ALA A 500 -22.67 23.12 -13.15
CA ALA A 500 -22.85 22.93 -14.59
C ALA A 500 -21.56 22.44 -15.28
N GLU A 501 -20.41 22.98 -14.90
CA GLU A 501 -19.09 22.52 -15.36
C GLU A 501 -18.85 21.06 -15.00
N ARG A 502 -19.07 20.70 -13.73
CA ARG A 502 -18.92 19.33 -13.25
C ARG A 502 -19.79 18.37 -14.05
N ASN A 503 -21.06 18.71 -14.23
CA ASN A 503 -22.01 17.89 -14.98
C ASN A 503 -21.63 17.78 -16.46
N LEU A 504 -21.11 18.85 -17.07
CA LEU A 504 -20.63 18.81 -18.45
C LEU A 504 -19.42 17.87 -18.57
N LEU A 505 -18.48 17.92 -17.63
CA LEU A 505 -17.34 17.01 -17.58
C LEU A 505 -17.77 15.55 -17.36
N GLN A 506 -18.81 15.30 -16.57
CA GLN A 506 -19.41 13.96 -16.44
C GLN A 506 -19.95 13.48 -17.79
N VAL A 507 -20.71 14.32 -18.52
CA VAL A 507 -21.20 13.95 -19.85
C VAL A 507 -20.03 13.72 -20.81
N ALA A 508 -19.01 14.56 -20.82
CA ALA A 508 -17.84 14.42 -21.69
C ALA A 508 -17.06 13.11 -21.44
N LEU A 509 -16.95 12.66 -20.20
CA LEU A 509 -16.27 11.41 -19.85
C LEU A 509 -17.14 10.17 -20.08
N GLN A 510 -18.43 10.26 -19.77
CA GLN A 510 -19.33 9.10 -19.77
C GLN A 510 -20.06 8.89 -21.10
N TYR A 511 -20.36 9.98 -21.81
CA TYR A 511 -21.20 10.04 -23.02
C TYR A 511 -20.67 11.10 -24.00
N PRO A 512 -19.40 11.03 -24.44
CA PRO A 512 -18.82 12.06 -25.31
C PRO A 512 -19.63 12.27 -26.60
N LEU A 513 -20.20 11.20 -27.17
CA LEU A 513 -21.05 11.25 -28.37
C LEU A 513 -22.40 11.96 -28.18
N ALA A 514 -22.78 12.28 -26.94
CA ALA A 514 -23.96 13.11 -26.67
C ALA A 514 -23.69 14.61 -26.87
N ILE A 515 -22.42 14.98 -27.03
CA ILE A 515 -21.96 16.35 -27.16
C ILE A 515 -21.56 16.59 -28.62
N PHE A 516 -22.03 17.69 -29.22
CA PHE A 516 -21.48 18.16 -30.49
C PHE A 516 -20.06 18.67 -30.26
N ALA A 517 -19.07 18.07 -30.93
CA ALA A 517 -17.65 18.41 -30.72
C ALA A 517 -17.37 19.91 -30.93
N GLU A 518 -17.98 20.54 -31.95
CA GLU A 518 -17.90 21.98 -32.25
C GLU A 518 -18.37 22.87 -31.07
N ASP A 519 -19.29 22.37 -30.26
CA ASP A 519 -19.81 23.10 -29.11
C ASP A 519 -18.86 23.11 -27.91
N VAL A 520 -17.89 22.20 -27.90
CA VAL A 520 -17.10 21.88 -26.70
C VAL A 520 -15.61 21.98 -27.01
N ASP A 521 -15.11 21.49 -28.14
CA ASP A 521 -13.68 21.54 -28.48
C ASP A 521 -13.16 22.93 -28.88
N GLU A 522 -14.02 23.82 -29.36
CA GLU A 522 -13.63 25.19 -29.73
C GLU A 522 -13.65 26.18 -28.55
N LEU A 523 -13.90 25.70 -27.33
CA LEU A 523 -13.95 26.55 -26.14
C LEU A 523 -12.54 27.09 -25.77
N PRO A 524 -12.37 28.41 -25.59
CA PRO A 524 -11.07 28.99 -25.27
C PRO A 524 -10.45 28.47 -23.96
N PRO A 525 -9.11 28.45 -23.84
CA PRO A 525 -8.42 28.02 -22.63
C PRO A 525 -8.86 28.85 -21.41
N GLY A 526 -9.18 28.18 -20.30
CA GLY A 526 -9.53 28.83 -19.02
C GLY A 526 -11.01 29.22 -18.86
N GLN A 527 -11.91 28.62 -19.65
CA GLN A 527 -13.34 28.96 -19.60
C GLN A 527 -14.09 28.43 -18.35
N LEU A 528 -13.61 27.35 -17.76
CA LEU A 528 -14.18 26.78 -16.54
C LEU A 528 -13.67 27.59 -15.33
N ARG A 529 -14.51 27.85 -14.34
CA ARG A 529 -14.18 28.63 -13.14
C ARG A 529 -13.32 27.86 -12.16
N ALA A 530 -13.61 26.56 -11.97
CA ALA A 530 -12.88 25.76 -11.00
C ALA A 530 -11.52 25.32 -11.56
N PRO A 531 -10.39 25.57 -10.86
CA PRO A 531 -9.06 25.17 -11.32
C PRO A 531 -8.92 23.66 -11.58
N MET A 532 -9.55 22.81 -10.76
CA MET A 532 -9.59 21.37 -11.01
C MET A 532 -10.39 21.01 -12.27
N HIS A 533 -11.54 21.66 -12.52
CA HIS A 533 -12.30 21.44 -13.75
C HIS A 533 -11.53 21.90 -14.99
N GLN A 534 -10.83 23.03 -14.91
CA GLN A 534 -9.93 23.48 -15.99
C GLN A 534 -8.84 22.44 -16.29
N ALA A 535 -8.28 21.79 -15.27
CA ALA A 535 -7.26 20.76 -15.46
C ALA A 535 -7.82 19.49 -16.13
N VAL A 536 -9.02 19.04 -15.73
CA VAL A 536 -9.71 17.93 -16.41
C VAL A 536 -10.04 18.30 -17.86
N TRP A 537 -10.54 19.51 -18.06
CA TRP A 537 -10.85 20.04 -19.39
C TRP A 537 -9.63 20.10 -20.31
N HIS A 538 -8.51 20.61 -19.80
CA HIS A 538 -7.26 20.62 -20.55
C HIS A 538 -6.80 19.21 -20.91
N ALA A 539 -6.95 18.24 -20.00
CA ALA A 539 -6.62 16.85 -20.28
C ALA A 539 -7.52 16.24 -21.38
N LEU A 540 -8.82 16.57 -21.41
CA LEU A 540 -9.74 16.20 -22.49
C LEU A 540 -9.27 16.74 -23.84
N GLN A 541 -8.88 18.01 -23.89
CA GLN A 541 -8.36 18.65 -25.12
C GLN A 541 -7.04 18.00 -25.57
N GLN A 542 -6.12 17.72 -24.65
CA GLN A 542 -4.85 17.04 -24.96
C GLN A 542 -5.05 15.58 -25.39
N ALA A 543 -6.17 14.96 -25.03
CA ALA A 543 -6.55 13.63 -25.51
C ALA A 543 -7.16 13.66 -26.93
N GLY A 544 -7.25 14.84 -27.56
CA GLY A 544 -7.78 15.04 -28.91
C GLY A 544 -9.19 15.62 -28.98
N GLY A 545 -9.73 16.09 -27.84
CA GLY A 545 -11.08 16.65 -27.76
C GLY A 545 -12.18 15.59 -27.85
N ILE A 546 -13.44 16.03 -27.75
CA ILE A 546 -14.62 15.16 -27.93
C ILE A 546 -14.58 14.45 -29.28
N TRP A 547 -14.04 15.10 -30.31
CA TRP A 547 -13.88 14.49 -31.62
C TRP A 547 -13.07 13.18 -31.60
N ALA A 548 -12.01 13.11 -30.79
CA ALA A 548 -11.19 11.91 -30.66
C ALA A 548 -11.88 10.75 -29.92
N ALA A 549 -13.01 11.01 -29.24
CA ALA A 549 -13.81 9.95 -28.65
C ALA A 549 -14.58 9.14 -29.72
N ASP A 550 -14.79 9.70 -30.92
CA ASP A 550 -15.40 8.98 -32.03
C ASP A 550 -14.47 7.86 -32.52
N GLY A 551 -14.98 6.62 -32.51
CA GLY A 551 -14.19 5.41 -32.80
C GLY A 551 -13.42 4.80 -31.63
N LEU A 552 -13.46 5.40 -30.43
CA LEU A 552 -12.93 4.80 -29.20
C LEU A 552 -14.02 4.14 -28.36
N SER A 553 -13.66 3.10 -27.61
CA SER A 553 -14.51 2.62 -26.52
C SER A 553 -14.51 3.66 -25.38
N ALA A 554 -15.58 3.73 -24.58
CA ALA A 554 -15.63 4.66 -23.46
C ALA A 554 -14.48 4.43 -22.45
N ALA A 555 -14.04 3.18 -22.27
CA ALA A 555 -12.86 2.85 -21.46
C ALA A 555 -11.56 3.41 -22.06
N ALA A 556 -11.34 3.22 -23.37
CA ALA A 556 -10.15 3.76 -24.06
C ALA A 556 -10.14 5.30 -24.03
N TRP A 557 -11.30 5.93 -24.21
CA TRP A 557 -11.46 7.37 -24.09
C TRP A 557 -11.07 7.88 -22.70
N ASN A 558 -11.66 7.34 -21.64
CA ASN A 558 -11.35 7.76 -20.26
C ASN A 558 -9.87 7.54 -19.91
N GLN A 559 -9.25 6.47 -20.42
CA GLN A 559 -7.82 6.23 -20.24
C GLN A 559 -6.95 7.27 -20.97
N ALA A 560 -7.30 7.65 -22.20
CA ALA A 560 -6.59 8.69 -22.94
C ALA A 560 -6.64 10.03 -22.18
N VAL A 561 -7.81 10.39 -21.63
CA VAL A 561 -7.98 11.59 -20.80
C VAL A 561 -7.17 11.49 -19.50
N LEU A 562 -7.22 10.35 -18.81
CA LEU A 562 -6.48 10.15 -17.55
C LEU A 562 -4.96 10.25 -17.76
N ALA A 563 -4.44 9.76 -18.89
CA ALA A 563 -3.03 9.84 -19.25
C ALA A 563 -2.53 11.29 -19.41
N GLN A 564 -3.42 12.21 -19.82
CA GLN A 564 -3.13 13.64 -19.94
C GLN A 564 -3.46 14.43 -18.66
N THR A 565 -4.02 13.77 -17.65
CA THR A 565 -4.46 14.41 -16.41
C THR A 565 -3.33 14.43 -15.38
N PRO A 566 -3.01 15.59 -14.76
CA PRO A 566 -2.03 15.68 -13.68
C PRO A 566 -2.37 14.72 -12.52
N PRO A 567 -1.37 14.10 -11.85
CA PRO A 567 -1.62 13.10 -10.80
C PRO A 567 -2.56 13.57 -9.68
N LEU A 568 -2.48 14.85 -9.31
CA LEU A 568 -3.34 15.45 -8.28
C LEU A 568 -4.82 15.57 -8.69
N VAL A 569 -5.14 15.49 -9.98
CA VAL A 569 -6.49 15.66 -10.54
C VAL A 569 -7.09 14.33 -11.02
N GLN A 570 -6.27 13.29 -11.19
CA GLN A 570 -6.72 11.95 -11.60
C GLN A 570 -7.85 11.36 -10.73
N PRO A 571 -7.89 11.54 -9.39
CA PRO A 571 -9.02 11.08 -8.58
C PRO A 571 -10.36 11.68 -9.03
N LEU A 572 -10.38 12.96 -9.39
CA LEU A 572 -11.60 13.63 -9.87
C LEU A 572 -12.07 13.05 -11.20
N VAL A 573 -11.16 12.74 -12.14
CA VAL A 573 -11.56 12.09 -13.41
C VAL A 573 -12.21 10.74 -13.16
N ARG A 574 -11.63 9.92 -12.27
CA ARG A 574 -12.17 8.60 -11.90
C ARG A 574 -13.55 8.69 -11.25
N GLU A 575 -13.74 9.69 -10.38
CA GLU A 575 -15.03 10.01 -9.78
C GLU A 575 -16.06 10.42 -10.85
N LEU A 576 -15.72 11.42 -11.68
CA LEU A 576 -16.61 11.95 -12.72
C LEU A 576 -16.96 10.91 -13.79
N ALA A 577 -16.09 9.95 -14.07
CA ALA A 577 -16.36 8.86 -15.01
C ALA A 577 -17.45 7.88 -14.50
N VAL A 578 -17.73 7.87 -13.20
CA VAL A 578 -18.66 6.92 -12.55
C VAL A 578 -19.86 7.62 -11.92
N ALA A 579 -19.73 8.89 -11.54
CA ALA A 579 -20.75 9.65 -10.84
C ALA A 579 -22.10 9.73 -11.59
N PRO A 580 -23.24 9.60 -10.89
CA PRO A 580 -24.55 9.68 -11.53
C PRO A 580 -24.79 11.07 -12.09
N LEU A 581 -25.35 11.14 -13.30
CA LEU A 581 -25.83 12.40 -13.87
C LEU A 581 -27.14 12.82 -13.19
N PRO A 582 -27.36 14.12 -12.90
CA PRO A 582 -28.63 14.64 -12.37
C PRO A 582 -29.71 14.75 -13.45
N THR A 583 -29.86 13.71 -14.27
CA THR A 583 -30.91 13.58 -15.29
C THR A 583 -31.30 12.12 -15.45
N ARG A 584 -32.51 11.86 -15.93
CA ARG A 584 -32.94 10.51 -16.30
C ARG A 584 -32.44 10.23 -17.72
N LEU A 585 -31.64 9.17 -17.86
CA LEU A 585 -31.21 8.68 -19.16
C LEU A 585 -32.41 8.13 -19.94
N ASP A 586 -32.37 8.32 -21.26
CA ASP A 586 -33.35 7.75 -22.17
C ASP A 586 -33.31 6.20 -22.07
N PRO A 587 -34.44 5.52 -21.81
CA PRO A 587 -34.44 4.06 -21.63
C PRO A 587 -34.11 3.26 -22.89
N GLU A 588 -34.35 3.81 -24.08
CA GLU A 588 -34.14 3.12 -25.35
C GLU A 588 -32.70 3.28 -25.82
N THR A 589 -32.14 4.48 -25.69
CA THR A 589 -30.79 4.80 -26.17
C THR A 589 -29.72 4.73 -25.08
N GLY A 590 -30.10 4.82 -23.81
CA GLY A 590 -29.18 4.91 -22.67
C GLY A 590 -28.43 6.25 -22.56
N MET A 591 -28.80 7.23 -23.38
CA MET A 591 -28.13 8.53 -23.50
C MET A 591 -28.77 9.61 -22.63
N PRO A 592 -28.01 10.64 -22.20
CA PRO A 592 -28.61 11.81 -21.58
C PRO A 592 -29.47 12.58 -22.61
N PRO A 593 -30.60 13.19 -22.19
CA PRO A 593 -31.43 13.97 -23.11
C PRO A 593 -30.66 15.14 -23.74
N THR A 594 -30.81 15.37 -25.04
CA THR A 594 -30.14 16.45 -25.77
C THR A 594 -30.38 17.82 -25.12
N VAL A 595 -31.63 18.10 -24.72
CA VAL A 595 -31.99 19.35 -24.01
C VAL A 595 -31.17 19.56 -22.73
N TYR A 596 -30.87 18.47 -22.00
CA TYR A 596 -30.05 18.56 -20.80
C TYR A 596 -28.60 18.90 -21.17
N VAL A 597 -28.02 18.21 -22.15
CA VAL A 597 -26.64 18.45 -22.59
C VAL A 597 -26.47 19.86 -23.14
N ASP A 598 -27.36 20.30 -24.02
CA ASP A 598 -27.36 21.66 -24.60
C ASP A 598 -27.43 22.73 -23.51
N SER A 599 -28.26 22.51 -22.49
CA SER A 599 -28.38 23.44 -21.37
C SER A 599 -27.07 23.59 -20.57
N LEU A 600 -26.29 22.52 -20.43
CA LEU A 600 -24.99 22.56 -19.74
C LEU A 600 -23.96 23.32 -20.57
N VAL A 601 -23.88 23.00 -21.87
CA VAL A 601 -22.98 23.68 -22.82
C VAL A 601 -23.25 25.18 -22.83
N LEU A 602 -24.52 25.59 -22.96
CA LEU A 602 -24.90 27.00 -22.99
C LEU A 602 -24.56 27.72 -21.67
N ARG A 603 -24.79 27.09 -20.52
CA ARG A 603 -24.46 27.67 -19.20
C ARG A 603 -22.96 27.88 -19.02
N VAL A 604 -22.15 26.87 -19.37
CA VAL A 604 -20.68 26.97 -19.28
C VAL A 604 -20.14 28.00 -20.28
N ARG A 605 -20.67 28.01 -21.52
CA ARG A 605 -20.33 29.00 -22.54
C ARG A 605 -20.60 30.43 -22.06
N LEU A 606 -21.82 30.67 -21.56
CA LEU A 606 -22.23 31.97 -21.06
C LEU A 606 -21.37 32.44 -19.89
N ALA A 607 -21.11 31.58 -18.90
CA ALA A 607 -20.32 31.94 -17.73
C ALA A 607 -18.87 32.31 -18.08
N GLY A 608 -18.27 31.57 -19.01
CA GLY A 608 -16.95 31.87 -19.53
C GLY A 608 -16.87 33.18 -20.33
N LEU A 609 -17.91 33.46 -21.12
CA LEU A 609 -18.03 34.71 -21.85
C LEU A 609 -18.17 35.91 -20.91
N GLU A 610 -18.94 35.78 -19.82
CA GLU A 610 -19.07 36.81 -18.79
C GLU A 610 -17.74 37.09 -18.07
N GLN A 611 -16.91 36.07 -17.83
CA GLN A 611 -15.56 36.28 -17.29
C GLN A 611 -14.64 37.03 -18.26
N ARG A 612 -14.67 36.69 -19.55
CA ARG A 612 -13.90 37.39 -20.59
C ARG A 612 -14.32 38.85 -20.70
N ILE A 613 -15.63 39.13 -20.71
CA ILE A 613 -16.17 40.49 -20.67
C ILE A 613 -15.62 41.26 -19.47
N ALA A 614 -15.67 40.69 -18.27
CA ALA A 614 -15.15 41.34 -17.07
C ALA A 614 -13.64 41.60 -17.13
N ALA A 615 -12.86 40.65 -17.66
CA ALA A 615 -11.42 40.79 -17.85
C ALA A 615 -11.07 41.88 -18.87
N THR A 616 -11.70 41.87 -20.04
CA THR A 616 -11.52 42.86 -21.12
C THR A 616 -11.94 44.24 -20.66
N MET A 617 -13.05 44.37 -19.91
CA MET A 617 -13.46 45.63 -19.27
C MET A 617 -12.39 46.14 -18.29
N GLY A 618 -11.86 45.26 -17.43
CA GLY A 618 -10.79 45.62 -16.50
C GLY A 618 -9.50 46.04 -17.20
N MET A 619 -9.15 45.41 -18.33
CA MET A 619 -8.00 45.80 -19.16
C MET A 619 -8.23 47.16 -19.82
N ALA A 620 -9.41 47.40 -20.39
CA ALA A 620 -9.76 48.66 -21.05
C ALA A 620 -9.69 49.84 -20.07
N GLN A 621 -10.16 49.66 -18.83
CA GLN A 621 -10.12 50.68 -17.77
C GLN A 621 -8.69 51.05 -17.32
N ARG A 622 -7.71 50.17 -17.54
CA ARG A 622 -6.29 50.41 -17.18
C ARG A 622 -5.50 51.11 -18.28
N GLN A 623 -6.06 51.25 -19.49
CA GLN A 623 -5.39 51.90 -20.61
C GLN A 623 -5.68 53.42 -20.63
N PRO A 624 -4.73 54.26 -21.07
CA PRO A 624 -4.98 55.68 -21.28
C PRO A 624 -6.11 55.91 -22.27
N GLU A 625 -7.00 56.86 -21.95
CA GLU A 625 -8.16 57.20 -22.76
C GLU A 625 -7.73 57.62 -24.18
N GLY A 626 -8.39 57.06 -25.20
CA GLY A 626 -8.09 57.33 -26.60
C GLY A 626 -6.85 56.63 -27.18
N SER A 627 -6.13 55.81 -26.39
CA SER A 627 -5.00 55.01 -26.91
C SER A 627 -5.46 53.97 -27.95
N PRO A 628 -4.59 53.59 -28.91
CA PRO A 628 -4.91 52.53 -29.88
C PRO A 628 -5.31 51.20 -29.22
N GLU A 629 -4.67 50.86 -28.10
CA GLU A 629 -4.95 49.63 -27.34
C GLU A 629 -6.32 49.70 -26.64
N ALA A 630 -6.70 50.85 -26.09
CA ALA A 630 -8.04 51.05 -25.52
C ALA A 630 -9.14 50.90 -26.59
N ARG A 631 -8.93 51.43 -27.80
CA ARG A 631 -9.89 51.28 -28.92
C ARG A 631 -10.06 49.82 -29.33
N ARG A 632 -8.97 49.07 -29.45
CA ARG A 632 -8.98 47.63 -29.74
C ARG A 632 -9.76 46.84 -28.70
N LEU A 633 -9.53 47.09 -27.41
CA LEU A 633 -10.22 46.40 -26.31
C LEU A 633 -11.73 46.74 -26.26
N VAL A 634 -12.11 47.96 -26.63
CA VAL A 634 -13.53 48.36 -26.75
C VAL A 634 -14.22 47.65 -27.91
N GLU A 635 -13.56 47.54 -29.07
CA GLU A 635 -14.07 46.77 -30.21
C GLU A 635 -14.25 45.28 -29.86
N GLU A 636 -13.26 44.69 -29.17
CA GLU A 636 -13.33 43.32 -28.66
C GLU A 636 -14.50 43.14 -27.69
N LEU A 637 -14.67 44.07 -26.74
CA LEU A 637 -15.78 44.07 -25.79
C LEU A 637 -17.15 44.12 -26.49
N MET A 638 -17.31 44.94 -27.54
CA MET A 638 -18.53 44.97 -28.35
C MET A 638 -18.79 43.64 -29.07
N GLY A 639 -17.73 42.96 -29.51
CA GLY A 639 -17.80 41.59 -30.04
C GLY A 639 -18.35 40.61 -29.01
N LEU A 640 -17.74 40.56 -27.82
CA LEU A 640 -18.14 39.67 -26.74
C LEU A 640 -19.58 39.93 -26.26
N GLN A 641 -20.02 41.19 -26.20
CA GLN A 641 -21.40 41.53 -25.81
C GLN A 641 -22.44 41.06 -26.83
N ARG A 642 -22.12 41.11 -28.14
CA ARG A 642 -23.00 40.57 -29.19
C ARG A 642 -23.12 39.05 -29.10
N GLU A 643 -22.00 38.37 -28.88
CA GLU A 643 -21.97 36.92 -28.64
C GLU A 643 -22.80 36.53 -27.42
N ARG A 644 -22.74 37.33 -26.34
CA ARG A 644 -23.52 37.09 -25.11
C ARG A 644 -25.02 37.21 -25.37
N ALA A 645 -25.43 38.21 -26.15
CA ALA A 645 -26.83 38.38 -26.52
C ALA A 645 -27.35 37.19 -27.33
N ALA A 646 -26.57 36.71 -28.30
CA ALA A 646 -26.92 35.54 -29.11
C ALA A 646 -27.05 34.25 -28.27
N LEU A 647 -26.16 34.03 -27.31
CA LEU A 647 -26.25 32.87 -26.40
C LEU A 647 -27.45 32.95 -25.46
N LYS A 648 -27.80 34.13 -24.96
CA LYS A 648 -28.99 34.31 -24.10
C LYS A 648 -30.31 34.10 -24.86
N ASP A 649 -30.35 34.46 -26.13
CA ASP A 649 -31.49 34.20 -27.02
C ASP A 649 -31.70 32.69 -27.22
N ARG A 650 -30.62 31.91 -27.40
CA ARG A 650 -30.66 30.44 -27.50
C ARG A 650 -31.07 29.73 -26.19
N MET A 651 -30.96 30.40 -25.05
CA MET A 651 -31.35 29.85 -23.74
C MET A 651 -32.79 30.17 -23.34
N SER A 652 -33.42 31.13 -24.03
CA SER A 652 -34.81 31.57 -23.82
C SER A 652 -35.75 30.73 -24.67
#